data_AF-A0A367KEL8-F1
#
_entry.id   AF-A0A367KEL8-F1
#
_cell.length_a   1.000
_cell.length_b   1.000
_cell.length_c   1.000
_cell.angle_alpha   90.00
_cell.angle_beta   90.00
_cell.angle_gamma   90.00
#
_symmetry.space_group_name_H-M   'P 1'
#
loop_
_entity.id
_entity.type
_entity.pdbx_description
1 polymer ?
#
loop_
_entity_poly.entity_id
_entity_poly.type
_entity_poly.pdbx_seq_one_letter_code
_entity_poly.pdbx_strand_id
1 'polypeptide(L)'
;MVALTNNGQLKQSISDLTTETKSTKGDIPPALVGASTTVIGNDLYVFGGRVASSRQMTNHLYILNLPTLVWMRHIAPPDSALPPSPRYFHSATAYKNRYIVIFGGMSNVSPTNRRKQAPNDEKLYAMDDIAMFDVETMSWIEIQSSPSIFTPQARYAHLATIWNDDKFVIFGGQDANNQHVYETNVFDLKDSSWIHGGPIQGSYDAYRAVAFCPSSDNISSYYGKLSTPFWDRSYDDKPPVCIYANYNFNDLTRDLHSFWPLKSPHTAELHPHEMSGSLLPPGLRFPTGQLVGQYFLVSGTLLTPTQRGYHIWALNLTNLSWTHIDTGKMMTQGSWNRGLLSGQKYYVLGHSQRDLKEDYSYRRINFDHIGIVDLEAFGIFELPRATCSPLAQELGLAMIDEPTISDITIWTSDQQSVAANSTILAERWPDFAQLLQEDQNQEKKILYFPETYAVTVAFLQYLYTDHVMTAQQHQPQILARLLVLADMYHIDRLRQLTTFALHQLLTISTASLVYETATLTFQNALQIRALRVLLNTKRLLQQQKDHQQHLPPPLPQTPMEEWTPSVPPSPAITLHGSSGASYYSSGDEYSYPGSPPPSSYSFTNLRRLAQPPPTPTEPRYLYSSPSKSAPVSSSPIPKKKIPEYGLFNVL
;
A
#
# COMPACT_ATOMS: atom_id res chain seq x y z
N MET A 1 -27.11 -11.89 3.74
CA MET A 1 -28.23 -11.05 4.24
C MET A 1 -27.84 -10.45 5.58
N VAL A 2 -27.76 -9.12 5.67
CA VAL A 2 -27.37 -8.42 6.90
C VAL A 2 -28.62 -8.21 7.77
N ALA A 3 -28.60 -8.71 9.02
CA ALA A 3 -29.74 -8.59 9.92
C ALA A 3 -29.81 -7.19 10.53
N LEU A 4 -30.92 -6.49 10.32
CA LEU A 4 -31.24 -5.23 11.00
C LEU A 4 -31.96 -5.55 12.34
N THR A 5 -31.68 -4.76 13.37
CA THR A 5 -32.50 -4.71 14.60
C THR A 5 -33.85 -4.08 14.29
N ASN A 6 -34.84 -4.27 15.18
CA ASN A 6 -36.17 -3.66 15.07
C ASN A 6 -36.14 -2.12 15.03
N ASN A 7 -35.00 -1.49 15.40
CA ASN A 7 -34.78 -0.05 15.33
C ASN A 7 -33.97 0.38 14.08
N GLY A 8 -33.77 -0.50 13.11
CA GLY A 8 -33.03 -0.20 11.88
C GLY A 8 -31.52 -0.04 12.04
N GLN A 9 -30.96 -0.39 13.21
CA GLN A 9 -29.51 -0.49 13.43
C GLN A 9 -29.01 -1.88 13.00
N LEU A 10 -27.85 -1.95 12.37
CA LEU A 10 -27.24 -3.23 12.00
C LEU A 10 -26.95 -4.06 13.26
N LYS A 11 -27.35 -5.35 13.30
CA LYS A 11 -26.99 -6.26 14.41
C LYS A 11 -25.49 -6.58 14.44
N GLN A 12 -24.79 -6.41 13.31
CA GLN A 12 -23.36 -6.62 13.13
C GLN A 12 -22.72 -5.30 12.70
N SER A 13 -21.51 -4.99 13.19
CA SER A 13 -20.76 -3.84 12.69
C SER A 13 -20.38 -4.08 11.24
N ILE A 14 -20.32 -3.04 10.41
CA ILE A 14 -19.80 -3.18 9.03
C ILE A 14 -18.36 -3.72 9.06
N SER A 15 -17.61 -3.39 10.12
CA SER A 15 -16.27 -3.93 10.34
C SER A 15 -16.25 -5.46 10.35
N ASP A 16 -17.29 -6.10 10.88
CA ASP A 16 -17.42 -7.56 10.97
C ASP A 16 -17.63 -8.20 9.58
N LEU A 17 -17.98 -7.41 8.55
CA LEU A 17 -18.06 -7.87 7.16
C LEU A 17 -16.71 -7.79 6.45
N THR A 18 -15.78 -6.99 6.97
CA THR A 18 -14.45 -6.76 6.37
C THR A 18 -13.31 -7.44 7.13
N THR A 19 -13.59 -7.93 8.34
CA THR A 19 -12.59 -8.53 9.21
C THR A 19 -13.04 -9.87 9.77
N GLU A 20 -12.10 -10.80 9.88
CA GLU A 20 -12.34 -12.14 10.39
C GLU A 20 -11.18 -12.58 11.29
N THR A 21 -11.47 -13.27 12.40
CA THR A 21 -10.45 -13.90 13.24
C THR A 21 -10.56 -15.41 13.14
N LYS A 22 -9.43 -16.08 12.90
CA LYS A 22 -9.34 -17.55 12.85
C LYS A 22 -8.21 -18.06 13.74
N SER A 23 -8.37 -19.29 14.22
CA SER A 23 -7.27 -20.04 14.83
C SER A 23 -6.50 -20.80 13.75
N THR A 24 -5.18 -20.86 13.88
CA THR A 24 -4.31 -21.67 13.02
C THR A 24 -4.19 -23.10 13.59
N LYS A 25 -3.70 -24.04 12.77
CA LYS A 25 -3.58 -25.46 13.11
C LYS A 25 -2.24 -26.02 12.66
N GLY A 26 -1.94 -27.29 12.98
CA GLY A 26 -0.71 -27.97 12.56
C GLY A 26 0.46 -27.72 13.51
N ASP A 27 1.67 -27.61 12.97
CA ASP A 27 2.90 -27.36 13.73
C ASP A 27 3.04 -25.88 14.10
N ILE A 28 2.10 -25.37 14.92
CA ILE A 28 2.07 -23.96 15.30
C ILE A 28 3.41 -23.57 15.96
N PRO A 29 4.12 -22.53 15.47
CA PRO A 29 5.35 -22.08 16.10
C PRO A 29 5.10 -21.69 17.57
N PRO A 30 6.06 -21.94 18.48
CA PRO A 30 5.98 -21.36 19.81
C PRO A 30 5.98 -19.83 19.70
N ALA A 31 5.59 -19.13 20.77
CA ALA A 31 5.71 -17.69 20.78
C ALA A 31 7.18 -17.25 20.68
N LEU A 32 7.50 -16.37 19.74
CA LEU A 32 8.88 -16.00 19.38
C LEU A 32 9.12 -14.50 19.60
N VAL A 33 10.38 -14.14 19.82
CA VAL A 33 10.88 -12.76 19.86
C VAL A 33 11.84 -12.55 18.69
N GLY A 34 11.59 -11.53 17.88
CA GLY A 34 12.48 -11.13 16.78
C GLY A 34 12.62 -12.16 15.65
N ALA A 35 11.64 -13.07 15.50
CA ALA A 35 11.54 -13.90 14.31
C ALA A 35 11.19 -13.03 13.09
N SER A 36 11.64 -13.44 11.90
CA SER A 36 11.25 -12.78 10.66
C SER A 36 10.00 -13.45 10.07
N THR A 37 9.30 -12.69 9.22
CA THR A 37 8.10 -13.17 8.51
C THR A 37 8.18 -12.71 7.06
N THR A 38 8.03 -13.63 6.11
CA THR A 38 8.08 -13.33 4.67
C THR A 38 6.95 -14.06 3.97
N VAL A 39 6.21 -13.38 3.10
CA VAL A 39 5.14 -13.97 2.29
C VAL A 39 5.63 -14.17 0.87
N ILE A 40 5.42 -15.37 0.32
CA ILE A 40 5.66 -15.71 -1.09
C ILE A 40 4.48 -16.54 -1.57
N GLY A 41 3.80 -16.07 -2.62
CA GLY A 41 2.56 -16.68 -3.08
C GLY A 41 1.48 -16.73 -1.98
N ASN A 42 1.03 -17.93 -1.65
CA ASN A 42 0.01 -18.18 -0.63
C ASN A 42 0.59 -18.63 0.73
N ASP A 43 1.91 -18.65 0.87
CA ASP A 43 2.58 -19.20 2.04
C ASP A 43 3.33 -18.11 2.81
N LEU A 44 3.22 -18.19 4.13
CA LEU A 44 3.92 -17.35 5.07
C LEU A 44 5.05 -18.15 5.73
N TYR A 45 6.28 -17.66 5.58
CA TYR A 45 7.50 -18.22 6.13
C TYR A 45 7.89 -17.48 7.40
N VAL A 46 8.15 -18.22 8.47
CA VAL A 46 8.63 -17.69 9.76
C VAL A 46 9.97 -18.34 10.08
N PHE A 47 11.04 -17.53 10.13
CA PHE A 47 12.39 -18.04 10.37
C PHE A 47 13.01 -17.51 11.67
N GLY A 48 13.64 -18.42 12.39
CA GLY A 48 14.45 -18.15 13.57
C GLY A 48 13.67 -17.49 14.71
N GLY A 49 14.33 -16.58 15.40
CA GLY A 49 13.82 -15.93 16.60
C GLY A 49 14.21 -16.66 17.87
N ARG A 50 13.87 -16.01 18.99
CA ARG A 50 14.12 -16.51 20.34
C ARG A 50 12.81 -16.94 20.99
N VAL A 51 12.73 -18.18 21.49
CA VAL A 51 11.54 -18.69 22.17
C VAL A 51 11.24 -17.83 23.40
N ALA A 52 10.01 -17.33 23.50
CA ALA A 52 9.63 -16.38 24.54
C ALA A 52 9.72 -16.96 25.96
N SER A 53 9.38 -18.25 26.13
CA SER A 53 9.36 -18.93 27.44
C SER A 53 10.74 -19.39 27.93
N SER A 54 11.59 -19.89 27.04
CA SER A 54 12.89 -20.49 27.40
C SER A 54 14.11 -19.62 27.07
N ARG A 55 13.92 -18.53 26.32
CA ARG A 55 14.98 -17.71 25.73
C ARG A 55 15.91 -18.49 24.77
N GLN A 56 15.56 -19.71 24.37
CA GLN A 56 16.33 -20.48 23.41
C GLN A 56 16.32 -19.80 22.03
N MET A 57 17.51 -19.58 21.46
CA MET A 57 17.65 -19.10 20.09
C MET A 57 17.39 -20.24 19.11
N THR A 58 16.68 -19.97 18.02
CA THR A 58 16.35 -20.99 17.01
C THR A 58 16.73 -20.52 15.60
N ASN A 59 16.89 -21.46 14.69
CA ASN A 59 16.94 -21.29 13.24
C ASN A 59 15.88 -22.17 12.56
N HIS A 60 14.76 -22.43 13.26
CA HIS A 60 13.67 -23.21 12.69
C HIS A 60 12.96 -22.41 11.61
N LEU A 61 12.49 -23.11 10.56
CA LEU A 61 11.61 -22.57 9.55
C LEU A 61 10.21 -23.16 9.71
N TYR A 62 9.22 -22.29 9.86
CA TYR A 62 7.81 -22.67 9.87
C TYR A 62 7.11 -22.05 8.67
N ILE A 63 6.15 -22.77 8.11
CA ILE A 63 5.42 -22.35 6.91
C ILE A 63 3.94 -22.47 7.21
N LEU A 64 3.21 -21.37 7.06
CA LEU A 64 1.75 -21.32 7.14
C LEU A 64 1.18 -21.21 5.74
N ASN A 65 0.36 -22.17 5.36
CA ASN A 65 -0.47 -22.00 4.17
C ASN A 65 -1.64 -21.07 4.50
N LEU A 66 -1.68 -19.87 3.91
CA LEU A 66 -2.67 -18.83 4.24
C LEU A 66 -4.11 -19.19 3.85
N PRO A 67 -4.38 -19.96 2.79
CA PRO A 67 -5.73 -20.45 2.49
C PRO A 67 -6.27 -21.45 3.52
N THR A 68 -5.46 -22.43 3.94
CA THR A 68 -5.89 -23.51 4.84
C THR A 68 -5.66 -23.21 6.32
N LEU A 69 -4.78 -22.26 6.63
CA LEU A 69 -4.31 -21.88 7.96
C LEU A 69 -3.65 -23.03 8.74
N VAL A 70 -2.96 -23.92 8.01
CA VAL A 70 -2.19 -25.03 8.57
C VAL A 70 -0.70 -24.71 8.51
N TRP A 71 -0.06 -24.78 9.68
CA TRP A 71 1.38 -24.68 9.85
C TRP A 71 2.05 -26.03 9.62
N MET A 72 3.23 -25.98 9.03
CA MET A 72 4.19 -27.08 9.03
C MET A 72 5.56 -26.58 9.52
N ARG A 73 6.26 -27.40 10.29
CA ARG A 73 7.67 -27.15 10.59
C ARG A 73 8.51 -27.78 9.49
N HIS A 74 9.19 -26.93 8.72
CA HIS A 74 10.05 -27.39 7.64
C HIS A 74 11.41 -27.86 8.18
N ILE A 75 11.87 -28.99 7.65
CA ILE A 75 13.22 -29.53 7.84
C ILE A 75 13.82 -29.66 6.45
N ALA A 76 14.97 -29.03 6.24
CA ALA A 76 15.63 -29.01 4.94
C ALA A 76 16.07 -30.43 4.53
N PRO A 77 16.01 -30.76 3.22
CA PRO A 77 16.55 -32.00 2.69
C PRO A 77 18.03 -32.21 3.04
N PRO A 78 18.54 -33.46 3.08
CA PRO A 78 19.93 -33.75 3.44
C PRO A 78 20.99 -33.11 2.53
N ASP A 79 20.63 -32.81 1.29
CA ASP A 79 21.44 -32.16 0.26
C ASP A 79 21.35 -30.62 0.27
N SER A 80 20.47 -30.04 1.10
CA SER A 80 20.40 -28.60 1.33
C SER A 80 21.70 -28.08 1.96
N ALA A 81 22.07 -26.84 1.64
CA ALA A 81 23.06 -26.13 2.45
C ALA A 81 22.58 -25.99 3.90
N LEU A 82 23.51 -25.67 4.81
CA LEU A 82 23.16 -25.46 6.21
C LEU A 82 22.34 -24.16 6.38
N PRO A 83 21.29 -24.17 7.23
CA PRO A 83 20.60 -22.94 7.59
C PRO A 83 21.56 -21.98 8.30
N PRO A 84 21.26 -20.67 8.30
CA PRO A 84 21.93 -19.70 9.16
C PRO A 84 21.96 -20.17 10.62
N SER A 85 22.96 -19.71 11.36
CA SER A 85 23.00 -19.94 12.81
C SER A 85 21.73 -19.41 13.49
N PRO A 86 21.28 -20.03 14.60
CA PRO A 86 20.16 -19.52 15.40
C PRO A 86 20.27 -18.03 15.68
N ARG A 87 19.24 -17.26 15.33
CA ARG A 87 19.29 -15.79 15.38
C ARG A 87 17.93 -15.12 15.48
N TYR A 88 17.92 -13.88 15.94
CA TYR A 88 16.74 -13.00 16.02
C TYR A 88 17.09 -11.57 15.56
N PHE A 89 16.08 -10.77 15.20
CA PHE A 89 16.24 -9.41 14.64
C PHE A 89 17.12 -9.33 13.38
N HIS A 90 17.13 -10.41 12.58
CA HIS A 90 17.67 -10.40 11.21
C HIS A 90 16.61 -9.84 10.25
N SER A 91 17.02 -9.44 9.06
CA SER A 91 16.08 -9.17 7.97
C SER A 91 15.79 -10.45 7.19
N ALA A 92 14.59 -10.55 6.62
CA ALA A 92 14.22 -11.57 5.65
C ALA A 92 13.35 -10.93 4.56
N THR A 93 13.81 -10.96 3.32
CA THR A 93 13.18 -10.25 2.20
C THR A 93 12.91 -11.21 1.05
N ALA A 94 11.69 -11.17 0.51
CA ALA A 94 11.32 -11.97 -0.66
C ALA A 94 12.03 -11.45 -1.91
N TYR A 95 12.51 -12.36 -2.75
CA TYR A 95 13.20 -12.09 -4.00
C TYR A 95 12.65 -12.99 -5.11
N LYS A 96 12.23 -12.38 -6.23
CA LYS A 96 11.65 -13.06 -7.43
C LYS A 96 10.50 -14.03 -7.14
N ASN A 97 9.74 -13.80 -6.07
CA ASN A 97 8.65 -14.70 -5.63
C ASN A 97 9.09 -16.18 -5.51
N ARG A 98 10.38 -16.40 -5.20
CA ARG A 98 10.98 -17.74 -5.09
C ARG A 98 11.99 -17.84 -3.95
N TYR A 99 12.75 -16.78 -3.72
CA TYR A 99 13.83 -16.81 -2.75
C TYR A 99 13.52 -15.93 -1.53
N ILE A 100 14.03 -16.31 -0.37
CA ILE A 100 14.03 -15.49 0.84
C ILE A 100 15.48 -15.19 1.18
N VAL A 101 15.87 -13.91 1.11
CA VAL A 101 17.21 -13.43 1.44
C VAL A 101 17.25 -13.02 2.90
N ILE A 102 18.18 -13.57 3.66
CA ILE A 102 18.39 -13.32 5.08
C ILE A 102 19.72 -12.61 5.27
N PHE A 103 19.73 -11.55 6.07
CA PHE A 103 20.96 -10.85 6.42
C PHE A 103 21.00 -10.47 7.91
N GLY A 104 22.18 -10.61 8.50
CA GLY A 104 22.52 -10.14 9.84
C GLY A 104 21.69 -10.75 10.96
N GLY A 105 21.39 -9.95 11.98
CA GLY A 105 20.72 -10.34 13.22
C GLY A 105 21.69 -10.60 14.37
N MET A 106 21.16 -11.08 15.50
CA MET A 106 21.97 -11.45 16.66
C MET A 106 21.92 -12.96 16.88
N SER A 107 23.08 -13.57 17.12
CA SER A 107 23.23 -15.00 17.40
C SER A 107 23.99 -15.23 18.71
N ASN A 108 23.73 -16.34 19.39
CA ASN A 108 24.58 -16.84 20.47
C ASN A 108 25.67 -17.79 19.95
N VAL A 109 25.83 -17.91 18.64
CA VAL A 109 26.88 -18.70 17.98
C VAL A 109 27.97 -17.75 17.51
N SER A 110 29.21 -18.02 17.92
CA SER A 110 30.36 -17.24 17.47
C SER A 110 30.54 -17.34 15.95
N PRO A 111 30.71 -16.22 15.23
CA PRO A 111 30.98 -16.22 13.79
C PRO A 111 32.27 -16.98 13.43
N THR A 112 33.29 -16.89 14.30
CA THR A 112 34.62 -17.45 14.06
C THR A 112 34.80 -18.88 14.58
N ASN A 113 33.92 -19.35 15.48
CA ASN A 113 34.01 -20.68 16.10
C ASN A 113 32.64 -21.33 16.28
N ARG A 114 32.03 -21.74 15.16
CA ARG A 114 30.70 -22.40 15.13
C ARG A 114 30.60 -23.71 15.95
N ARG A 115 31.73 -24.33 16.32
CA ARG A 115 31.80 -25.64 16.99
C ARG A 115 31.89 -25.59 18.53
N LYS A 116 32.14 -24.42 19.14
CA LYS A 116 32.22 -24.26 20.61
C LYS A 116 30.98 -23.52 21.11
N GLN A 117 29.90 -24.26 21.36
CA GLN A 117 28.85 -23.79 22.26
C GLN A 117 29.20 -24.26 23.66
N ALA A 118 29.47 -23.33 24.58
CA ALA A 118 29.31 -23.64 25.99
C ALA A 118 27.81 -23.55 26.31
N PRO A 119 27.20 -24.54 26.99
CA PRO A 119 25.76 -24.57 27.29
C PRO A 119 25.21 -23.34 28.05
N ASN A 120 26.08 -22.47 28.56
CA ASN A 120 25.76 -21.30 29.39
C ASN A 120 26.31 -19.96 28.86
N ASP A 121 26.84 -19.90 27.64
CA ASP A 121 27.33 -18.61 27.11
C ASP A 121 26.15 -17.75 26.64
N GLU A 122 25.75 -16.77 27.45
CA GLU A 122 24.73 -15.77 27.09
C GLU A 122 25.28 -14.70 26.11
N LYS A 123 26.55 -14.79 25.70
CA LYS A 123 27.15 -13.80 24.82
C LYS A 123 26.46 -13.80 23.45
N LEU A 124 26.03 -12.60 23.04
CA LEU A 124 25.44 -12.34 21.74
C LEU A 124 26.46 -11.74 20.80
N TYR A 125 26.36 -12.12 19.52
CA TYR A 125 27.16 -11.64 18.41
C TYR A 125 26.22 -11.05 17.37
N ALA A 126 26.49 -9.82 16.94
CA ALA A 126 25.88 -9.31 15.72
C ALA A 126 26.47 -10.07 14.53
N MET A 127 25.64 -10.33 13.53
CA MET A 127 25.98 -11.09 12.34
C MET A 127 26.02 -10.17 11.10
N ASP A 128 26.82 -10.53 10.11
CA ASP A 128 27.02 -9.87 8.81
C ASP A 128 26.90 -10.85 7.63
N ASP A 129 26.54 -12.12 7.89
CA ASP A 129 26.38 -13.12 6.85
C ASP A 129 25.05 -12.95 6.10
N ILE A 130 25.10 -13.30 4.82
CA ILE A 130 23.94 -13.40 3.93
C ILE A 130 23.64 -14.87 3.67
N ALA A 131 22.37 -15.23 3.68
CA ALA A 131 21.90 -16.55 3.31
C ALA A 131 20.63 -16.44 2.48
N MET A 132 20.33 -17.49 1.72
CA MET A 132 19.13 -17.51 0.89
C MET A 132 18.43 -18.86 1.00
N PHE A 133 17.11 -18.83 1.02
CA PHE A 133 16.27 -20.03 1.00
C PHE A 133 15.46 -20.04 -0.29
N ASP A 134 15.46 -21.16 -1.01
CA ASP A 134 14.66 -21.37 -2.22
C ASP A 134 13.38 -22.13 -1.85
N VAL A 135 12.23 -21.49 -2.07
CA VAL A 135 10.93 -22.07 -1.73
C VAL A 135 10.47 -23.14 -2.72
N GLU A 136 11.05 -23.18 -3.92
CA GLU A 136 10.70 -24.20 -4.93
C GLU A 136 11.37 -25.54 -4.59
N THR A 137 12.66 -25.49 -4.24
CA THR A 137 13.44 -26.68 -3.82
C THR A 137 13.38 -26.94 -2.32
N MET A 138 12.75 -26.05 -1.55
CA MET A 138 12.63 -26.10 -0.10
C MET A 138 13.98 -26.31 0.59
N SER A 139 15.00 -25.60 0.12
CA SER A 139 16.40 -25.79 0.50
C SER A 139 17.13 -24.46 0.69
N TRP A 140 18.12 -24.45 1.58
CA TRP A 140 19.04 -23.33 1.75
C TRP A 140 20.10 -23.33 0.66
N ILE A 141 20.49 -22.12 0.25
CA ILE A 141 21.53 -21.85 -0.73
C ILE A 141 22.70 -21.19 -0.01
N GLU A 142 23.90 -21.73 -0.23
CA GLU A 142 25.14 -21.10 0.19
C GLU A 142 25.46 -19.94 -0.75
N ILE A 143 25.56 -18.72 -0.21
CA ILE A 143 26.03 -17.56 -0.95
C ILE A 143 27.50 -17.33 -0.59
N GLN A 144 28.37 -17.48 -1.58
CA GLN A 144 29.78 -17.14 -1.46
C GLN A 144 29.97 -15.70 -1.90
N SER A 145 29.99 -14.78 -0.93
CA SER A 145 30.20 -13.36 -1.22
C SER A 145 31.65 -13.07 -1.61
N SER A 146 31.83 -12.38 -2.73
CA SER A 146 33.15 -11.89 -3.12
C SER A 146 33.64 -10.82 -2.13
N PRO A 147 34.94 -10.78 -1.77
CA PRO A 147 35.50 -9.73 -0.94
C PRO A 147 35.21 -8.34 -1.53
N SER A 148 34.74 -7.41 -0.70
CA SER A 148 34.39 -6.07 -1.14
C SER A 148 34.66 -5.03 -0.06
N ILE A 149 35.07 -3.84 -0.46
CA ILE A 149 35.19 -2.67 0.42
C ILE A 149 33.83 -2.19 0.95
N PHE A 150 32.74 -2.61 0.28
CA PHE A 150 31.37 -2.27 0.66
C PHE A 150 30.72 -3.35 1.54
N THR A 151 31.51 -4.33 2.01
CA THR A 151 31.04 -5.33 2.96
C THR A 151 30.51 -4.61 4.21
N PRO A 152 29.25 -4.86 4.60
CA PRO A 152 28.64 -4.17 5.72
C PRO A 152 29.23 -4.61 7.05
N GLN A 153 29.15 -3.74 8.05
CA GLN A 153 29.39 -4.17 9.42
C GLN A 153 28.24 -5.07 9.92
N ALA A 154 28.58 -5.94 10.86
CA ALA A 154 27.63 -6.82 11.54
C ALA A 154 26.58 -6.04 12.32
N ARG A 155 25.30 -6.39 12.14
CA ARG A 155 24.18 -5.61 12.67
C ARG A 155 22.88 -6.39 12.83
N TYR A 156 21.98 -5.87 13.66
CA TYR A 156 20.61 -6.37 13.81
C TYR A 156 19.59 -5.23 13.79
N ALA A 157 18.30 -5.57 13.69
CA ALA A 157 17.19 -4.62 13.62
C ALA A 157 17.38 -3.52 12.55
N HIS A 158 18.08 -3.85 11.46
CA HIS A 158 18.24 -3.01 10.28
C HIS A 158 17.03 -3.16 9.35
N LEU A 159 16.91 -2.26 8.39
CA LEU A 159 15.93 -2.38 7.30
C LEU A 159 16.57 -3.07 6.11
N ALA A 160 15.78 -3.81 5.34
CA ALA A 160 16.21 -4.39 4.08
C ALA A 160 15.09 -4.45 3.06
N THR A 161 15.41 -4.28 1.77
CA THR A 161 14.47 -4.38 0.66
C THR A 161 15.18 -4.81 -0.63
N ILE A 162 14.42 -5.31 -1.60
CA ILE A 162 14.91 -5.50 -2.97
C ILE A 162 14.60 -4.23 -3.77
N TRP A 163 15.61 -3.74 -4.48
CA TRP A 163 15.55 -2.58 -5.37
C TRP A 163 16.01 -2.98 -6.78
N ASN A 164 15.37 -2.42 -7.80
CA ASN A 164 15.74 -2.62 -9.20
C ASN A 164 15.99 -4.11 -9.54
N ASP A 165 14.99 -4.92 -9.24
CA ASP A 165 14.89 -6.38 -9.40
C ASP A 165 15.85 -7.24 -8.58
N ASP A 166 17.14 -6.94 -8.56
CA ASP A 166 18.19 -7.85 -8.08
C ASP A 166 19.14 -7.23 -7.04
N LYS A 167 18.90 -5.99 -6.61
CA LYS A 167 19.75 -5.32 -5.64
C LYS A 167 19.15 -5.44 -4.25
N PHE A 168 19.78 -6.20 -3.38
CA PHE A 168 19.41 -6.28 -1.97
C PHE A 168 20.06 -5.11 -1.22
N VAL A 169 19.24 -4.21 -0.70
CA VAL A 169 19.69 -2.97 -0.06
C VAL A 169 19.40 -3.05 1.42
N ILE A 170 20.40 -2.76 2.25
CA ILE A 170 20.27 -2.68 3.71
C ILE A 170 20.48 -1.26 4.21
N PHE A 171 19.77 -0.87 5.26
CA PHE A 171 19.88 0.44 5.90
C PHE A 171 19.91 0.32 7.41
N GLY A 172 20.85 1.05 8.01
CA GLY A 172 20.86 1.32 9.44
C GLY A 172 20.96 0.05 10.29
N GLY A 173 20.21 0.03 11.40
CA GLY A 173 20.24 -1.01 12.42
C GLY A 173 21.11 -0.66 13.62
N GLN A 174 21.49 -1.69 14.38
CA GLN A 174 22.32 -1.57 15.57
C GLN A 174 23.48 -2.58 15.54
N ASP A 175 24.63 -2.16 16.04
CA ASP A 175 25.81 -3.01 16.23
C ASP A 175 25.68 -3.88 17.50
N ALA A 176 26.68 -4.71 17.80
CA ALA A 176 26.68 -5.57 18.99
C ALA A 176 26.61 -4.81 20.34
N ASN A 177 26.92 -3.51 20.35
CA ASN A 177 26.87 -2.64 21.53
C ASN A 177 25.55 -1.85 21.63
N ASN A 178 24.57 -2.13 20.77
CA ASN A 178 23.32 -1.38 20.61
C ASN A 178 23.51 0.06 20.11
N GLN A 179 24.66 0.38 19.48
CA GLN A 179 24.89 1.66 18.83
C GLN A 179 24.26 1.67 17.45
N HIS A 180 23.68 2.81 17.07
CA HIS A 180 23.08 2.96 15.74
C HIS A 180 24.14 2.88 14.66
N VAL A 181 23.80 2.13 13.62
CA VAL A 181 24.58 2.00 12.41
C VAL A 181 24.11 3.08 11.42
N TYR A 182 25.03 3.89 10.91
CA TYR A 182 24.75 5.00 9.99
C TYR A 182 25.25 4.70 8.57
N GLU A 183 24.94 3.52 8.06
CA GLU A 183 25.39 3.09 6.72
C GLU A 183 24.28 2.39 5.94
N THR A 184 24.40 2.47 4.61
CA THR A 184 23.67 1.64 3.64
C THR A 184 24.65 0.84 2.80
N ASN A 185 24.24 -0.36 2.40
CA ASN A 185 25.04 -1.25 1.56
C ASN A 185 24.11 -1.92 0.54
N VAL A 186 24.65 -2.17 -0.66
CA VAL A 186 23.95 -2.78 -1.78
C VAL A 186 24.66 -4.06 -2.18
N PHE A 187 23.96 -5.17 -2.09
CA PHE A 187 24.39 -6.48 -2.56
C PHE A 187 23.72 -6.80 -3.90
N ASP A 188 24.50 -7.17 -4.89
CA ASP A 188 23.99 -7.70 -6.15
C ASP A 188 23.72 -9.20 -6.00
N LEU A 189 22.45 -9.60 -6.06
CA LEU A 189 22.05 -11.00 -5.94
C LEU A 189 22.42 -11.84 -7.17
N LYS A 190 22.66 -11.23 -8.34
CA LYS A 190 23.12 -11.94 -9.53
C LYS A 190 24.60 -12.29 -9.42
N ASP A 191 25.40 -11.29 -9.04
CA ASP A 191 26.86 -11.42 -8.99
C ASP A 191 27.37 -11.91 -7.61
N SER A 192 26.48 -12.04 -6.64
CA SER A 192 26.80 -12.42 -5.25
C SER A 192 27.93 -11.56 -4.65
N SER A 193 27.83 -10.23 -4.82
CA SER A 193 28.86 -9.30 -4.33
C SER A 193 28.27 -8.00 -3.79
N TRP A 194 28.95 -7.40 -2.81
CA TRP A 194 28.63 -6.04 -2.36
C TRP A 194 29.22 -5.04 -3.35
N ILE A 195 28.35 -4.28 -4.02
CA ILE A 195 28.74 -3.41 -5.15
C ILE A 195 28.77 -1.92 -4.78
N HIS A 196 28.10 -1.53 -3.69
CA HIS A 196 28.02 -0.14 -3.27
C HIS A 196 27.72 -0.04 -1.77
N GLY A 197 28.10 1.08 -1.17
CA GLY A 197 27.77 1.39 0.21
C GLY A 197 28.30 2.75 0.62
N GLY A 198 27.77 3.30 1.71
CA GLY A 198 28.16 4.62 2.18
C GLY A 198 27.42 5.07 3.43
N PRO A 199 27.84 6.20 4.02
CA PRO A 199 27.19 6.77 5.18
C PRO A 199 25.81 7.32 4.83
N ILE A 200 24.84 7.16 5.74
CA ILE A 200 23.49 7.72 5.61
C ILE A 200 23.19 8.70 6.74
N GLN A 201 22.36 9.71 6.45
CA GLN A 201 21.87 10.65 7.45
C GLN A 201 20.61 10.09 8.12
N GLY A 202 20.63 10.01 9.46
CA GLY A 202 19.52 9.51 10.27
C GLY A 202 19.74 8.07 10.77
N SER A 203 19.01 7.72 11.83
CA SER A 203 19.12 6.42 12.51
C SER A 203 17.93 5.53 12.18
N TYR A 204 18.03 4.71 11.15
CA TYR A 204 16.93 3.85 10.72
C TYR A 204 17.03 2.47 11.39
N ASP A 205 15.96 2.06 12.06
CA ASP A 205 15.86 0.72 12.63
C ASP A 205 14.44 0.15 12.47
N ALA A 206 14.34 -1.18 12.51
CA ALA A 206 13.10 -1.91 12.34
C ALA A 206 12.10 -1.72 13.51
N TYR A 207 12.47 -0.98 14.57
CA TYR A 207 11.54 -0.69 15.67
C TYR A 207 10.61 0.47 15.35
N ARG A 208 11.03 1.37 14.45
CA ARG A 208 10.37 2.66 14.18
C ARG A 208 10.31 3.04 12.71
N ALA A 209 10.95 2.28 11.83
CA ALA A 209 10.99 2.57 10.41
C ALA A 209 10.74 1.33 9.56
N VAL A 210 10.35 1.56 8.32
CA VAL A 210 10.16 0.54 7.29
C VAL A 210 10.70 1.05 5.96
N ALA A 211 11.36 0.17 5.21
CA ALA A 211 11.81 0.45 3.87
C ALA A 211 10.88 -0.23 2.85
N PHE A 212 10.63 0.42 1.72
CA PHE A 212 9.86 -0.13 0.61
C PHE A 212 10.33 0.47 -0.72
N CYS A 213 10.03 -0.20 -1.83
CA CYS A 213 10.37 0.26 -3.18
C CYS A 213 9.10 0.37 -4.02
N PRO A 214 8.61 1.59 -4.31
CA PRO A 214 7.46 1.74 -5.19
C PRO A 214 7.82 1.27 -6.61
N SER A 215 6.81 0.80 -7.35
CA SER A 215 6.95 0.47 -8.77
C SER A 215 6.33 1.57 -9.63
N SER A 216 6.91 1.86 -10.78
CA SER A 216 6.30 2.73 -11.80
C SER A 216 4.94 2.21 -12.25
N ASP A 217 4.80 0.88 -12.35
CA ASP A 217 3.56 0.23 -12.78
C ASP A 217 2.43 0.41 -11.75
N ASN A 218 2.80 0.48 -10.47
CA ASN A 218 1.88 0.69 -9.36
C ASN A 218 1.32 2.12 -9.32
N ILE A 219 1.98 3.09 -9.95
CA ILE A 219 1.61 4.51 -9.94
C ILE A 219 1.09 4.95 -11.32
N SER A 220 1.04 4.02 -12.29
CA SER A 220 0.50 4.29 -13.61
C SER A 220 -1.03 4.44 -13.56
N SER A 221 -1.50 5.51 -14.19
CA SER A 221 -2.86 6.01 -14.12
C SER A 221 -3.89 5.14 -14.82
N TYR A 222 -5.08 5.06 -14.24
CA TYR A 222 -6.32 4.78 -14.97
C TYR A 222 -6.86 6.10 -15.56
N TYR A 223 -7.40 6.09 -16.79
CA TYR A 223 -7.88 7.24 -17.62
C TYR A 223 -6.83 8.09 -18.38
N GLY A 224 -5.61 7.60 -18.63
CA GLY A 224 -4.65 8.31 -19.49
C GLY A 224 -4.12 9.64 -18.91
N LYS A 225 -4.52 10.03 -17.70
CA LYS A 225 -3.87 11.10 -16.92
C LYS A 225 -2.73 10.50 -16.13
N LEU A 226 -1.56 10.34 -16.76
CA LEU A 226 -0.33 9.93 -16.08
C LEU A 226 -0.19 10.69 -14.75
N SER A 227 -0.38 10.02 -13.62
CA SER A 227 0.08 10.55 -12.35
C SER A 227 1.59 10.53 -12.39
N THR A 228 2.18 11.72 -12.35
CA THR A 228 3.60 11.85 -12.05
C THR A 228 3.82 11.27 -10.65
N PRO A 229 4.78 10.34 -10.47
CA PRO A 229 5.08 9.83 -9.14
C PRO A 229 5.57 10.98 -8.27
N PHE A 230 5.47 10.80 -6.95
CA PHE A 230 5.91 11.80 -5.99
C PHE A 230 7.43 12.00 -5.94
N TRP A 231 8.21 11.11 -6.59
CA TRP A 231 9.67 11.21 -6.65
C TRP A 231 10.14 11.80 -7.98
N ASP A 232 11.31 12.44 -7.95
CA ASP A 232 11.96 12.98 -9.13
C ASP A 232 12.38 11.88 -10.13
N ARG A 233 11.91 12.01 -11.38
CA ARG A 233 12.27 11.11 -12.50
C ARG A 233 13.57 11.50 -13.21
N SER A 234 14.17 12.64 -12.88
CA SER A 234 15.41 13.10 -13.52
C SER A 234 16.59 12.13 -13.33
N TYR A 235 16.51 11.26 -12.32
CA TYR A 235 17.56 10.29 -11.96
C TYR A 235 17.27 8.89 -12.52
N ASP A 236 17.68 8.65 -13.78
CA ASP A 236 17.82 7.33 -14.40
C ASP A 236 16.51 6.52 -14.57
N ASP A 237 15.34 7.18 -14.55
CA ASP A 237 13.99 6.62 -14.63
C ASP A 237 13.63 5.53 -13.57
N LYS A 238 14.57 5.19 -12.67
CA LYS A 238 14.38 4.15 -11.65
C LYS A 238 13.70 4.70 -10.40
N PRO A 239 12.73 3.97 -9.82
CA PRO A 239 12.11 4.38 -8.57
C PRO A 239 13.13 4.37 -7.42
N PRO A 240 13.00 5.25 -6.42
CA PRO A 240 13.87 5.24 -5.24
C PRO A 240 13.56 4.05 -4.31
N VAL A 241 14.43 3.83 -3.33
CA VAL A 241 14.06 3.15 -2.08
C VAL A 241 13.49 4.19 -1.13
N CYS A 242 12.27 3.98 -0.65
CA CYS A 242 11.62 4.86 0.30
C CYS A 242 11.76 4.31 1.72
N ILE A 243 11.96 5.20 2.69
CA ILE A 243 11.93 4.86 4.12
C ILE A 243 10.89 5.73 4.81
N TYR A 244 9.89 5.09 5.40
CA TYR A 244 8.97 5.74 6.33
C TYR A 244 9.47 5.55 7.76
N ALA A 245 9.62 6.63 8.52
CA ALA A 245 10.19 6.60 9.88
C ALA A 245 9.44 7.50 10.87
N ASN A 246 9.29 7.02 12.11
CA ASN A 246 8.79 7.80 13.25
C ASN A 246 9.82 7.77 14.39
N TYR A 247 10.77 8.69 14.38
CA TYR A 247 11.90 8.68 15.32
C TYR A 247 11.49 8.92 16.77
N ASN A 248 10.48 9.76 17.02
CA ASN A 248 10.07 10.15 18.35
C ASN A 248 8.56 9.99 18.54
N PHE A 249 8.15 9.18 19.52
CA PHE A 249 6.73 9.01 19.81
C PHE A 249 6.10 10.18 20.57
N ASN A 250 6.93 11.08 21.12
CA ASN A 250 6.47 12.35 21.69
C ASN A 250 6.36 13.46 20.63
N ASP A 251 7.03 13.30 19.48
CA ASP A 251 7.04 14.26 18.38
C ASP A 251 7.04 13.49 17.04
N LEU A 252 5.84 13.17 16.57
CA LEU A 252 5.64 12.31 15.40
C LEU A 252 5.87 13.10 14.11
N THR A 253 7.08 12.95 13.55
CA THR A 253 7.48 13.59 12.29
C THR A 253 6.85 12.95 11.07
N ARG A 254 6.67 11.61 11.09
CA ARG A 254 6.13 10.81 9.97
C ARG A 254 6.94 11.00 8.70
N ASP A 255 8.27 10.94 8.84
CA ASP A 255 9.18 11.25 7.74
C ASP A 255 9.09 10.19 6.65
N LEU A 256 8.98 10.64 5.40
CA LEU A 256 9.12 9.82 4.22
C LEU A 256 10.35 10.30 3.45
N HIS A 257 11.36 9.44 3.36
CA HIS A 257 12.61 9.71 2.68
C HIS A 257 12.75 8.87 1.41
N SER A 258 13.24 9.45 0.33
CA SER A 258 13.59 8.77 -0.92
C SER A 258 15.11 8.69 -1.08
N PHE A 259 15.61 7.49 -1.37
CA PHE A 259 17.04 7.18 -1.55
C PHE A 259 17.28 6.51 -2.90
N TRP A 260 18.39 6.84 -3.56
CA TRP A 260 18.88 6.12 -4.74
C TRP A 260 20.13 5.31 -4.35
N PRO A 261 20.02 3.99 -4.14
CA PRO A 261 21.06 3.20 -3.47
C PRO A 261 22.45 3.25 -4.10
N LEU A 262 22.53 3.45 -5.42
CA LEU A 262 23.78 3.52 -6.18
C LEU A 262 24.32 4.95 -6.36
N LYS A 263 23.64 5.96 -5.81
CA LYS A 263 24.09 7.36 -5.89
C LYS A 263 24.94 7.70 -4.66
N SER A 264 26.05 8.40 -4.92
CA SER A 264 26.90 8.99 -3.88
C SER A 264 26.96 10.52 -4.06
N PRO A 265 26.78 11.33 -3.01
CA PRO A 265 26.44 10.94 -1.65
C PRO A 265 25.00 10.41 -1.52
N HIS A 266 24.75 9.58 -0.51
CA HIS A 266 23.42 9.07 -0.15
C HIS A 266 22.57 10.14 0.54
N THR A 267 22.32 11.25 -0.16
CA THR A 267 21.43 12.31 0.31
C THR A 267 19.98 11.87 0.14
N ALA A 268 19.23 11.85 1.25
CA ALA A 268 17.81 11.59 1.24
C ALA A 268 17.05 12.82 0.70
N GLU A 269 16.09 12.59 -0.19
CA GLU A 269 15.04 13.57 -0.45
C GLU A 269 13.94 13.35 0.60
N LEU A 270 13.69 14.36 1.43
CA LEU A 270 12.62 14.33 2.43
C LEU A 270 11.34 14.87 1.78
N HIS A 271 10.22 14.22 2.03
CA HIS A 271 8.88 14.64 1.57
C HIS A 271 8.00 15.10 2.76
N PRO A 272 8.46 16.04 3.60
CA PRO A 272 7.70 16.45 4.78
C PRO A 272 6.61 17.44 4.35
N HIS A 273 5.46 17.43 5.03
CA HIS A 273 4.35 18.36 4.75
C HIS A 273 3.60 18.17 3.41
N GLU A 274 4.03 17.27 2.53
CA GLU A 274 3.25 16.85 1.36
C GLU A 274 2.18 15.82 1.71
N MET A 275 2.40 15.08 2.81
CA MET A 275 1.45 14.06 3.26
C MET A 275 0.23 14.68 3.95
N SER A 276 -0.96 14.36 3.43
CA SER A 276 -2.24 14.87 3.89
C SER A 276 -3.15 13.74 4.39
N GLY A 277 -4.34 14.07 4.89
CA GLY A 277 -5.35 13.11 5.33
C GLY A 277 -6.25 13.69 6.40
N SER A 278 -7.47 13.18 6.53
CA SER A 278 -8.38 13.59 7.61
C SER A 278 -7.85 13.20 8.99
N LEU A 279 -7.10 12.08 9.03
CA LEU A 279 -6.34 11.61 10.18
C LEU A 279 -4.95 11.20 9.68
N LEU A 280 -3.96 11.26 10.57
CA LEU A 280 -2.60 10.87 10.29
C LEU A 280 -2.20 9.67 11.17
N PRO A 281 -1.31 8.78 10.68
CA PRO A 281 -0.88 7.64 11.45
C PRO A 281 -0.24 8.06 12.78
N PRO A 282 -0.55 7.37 13.88
CA PRO A 282 0.11 7.61 15.16
C PRO A 282 1.50 6.95 15.18
N GLY A 283 2.18 7.05 16.31
CA GLY A 283 3.44 6.36 16.57
C GLY A 283 3.28 4.84 16.65
N LEU A 284 3.39 4.17 15.51
CA LEU A 284 3.33 2.71 15.44
C LEU A 284 4.68 2.09 15.82
N ARG A 285 4.64 1.11 16.71
CA ARG A 285 5.80 0.35 17.19
C ARG A 285 5.95 -0.93 16.38
N PHE A 286 7.20 -1.31 16.09
CA PHE A 286 7.53 -2.44 15.21
C PHE A 286 6.72 -2.40 13.90
N PRO A 287 6.75 -1.26 13.17
CA PRO A 287 5.94 -1.12 11.98
C PRO A 287 6.32 -2.18 10.94
N THR A 288 5.33 -2.57 10.15
CA THR A 288 5.49 -3.35 8.92
C THR A 288 5.05 -2.49 7.75
N GLY A 289 5.78 -2.58 6.65
CA GLY A 289 5.58 -1.78 5.45
C GLY A 289 5.42 -2.68 4.24
N GLN A 290 4.32 -2.54 3.48
CA GLN A 290 4.04 -3.35 2.30
C GLN A 290 3.31 -2.54 1.23
N LEU A 291 3.44 -2.94 -0.03
CA LEU A 291 2.83 -2.25 -1.17
C LEU A 291 1.67 -3.07 -1.75
N VAL A 292 0.57 -2.40 -2.09
CA VAL A 292 -0.57 -2.98 -2.81
C VAL A 292 -1.09 -1.95 -3.81
N GLY A 293 -0.91 -2.21 -5.11
CA GLY A 293 -1.14 -1.21 -6.15
C GLY A 293 -0.42 0.11 -5.81
N GLN A 294 -1.15 1.22 -5.90
CA GLN A 294 -0.64 2.58 -5.60
C GLN A 294 -0.53 2.89 -4.10
N TYR A 295 -0.83 1.94 -3.21
CA TYR A 295 -0.88 2.19 -1.77
C TYR A 295 0.33 1.59 -1.05
N PHE A 296 0.95 2.41 -0.21
CA PHE A 296 1.89 1.96 0.81
C PHE A 296 1.14 1.74 2.12
N LEU A 297 1.10 0.48 2.57
CA LEU A 297 0.52 0.09 3.86
C LEU A 297 1.58 0.19 4.94
N VAL A 298 1.25 0.89 6.03
CA VAL A 298 2.00 0.82 7.29
C VAL A 298 1.09 0.29 8.38
N SER A 299 1.54 -0.72 9.10
CA SER A 299 0.80 -1.24 10.24
C SER A 299 1.70 -1.53 11.42
N GLY A 300 1.15 -1.51 12.63
CA GLY A 300 1.92 -1.80 13.83
C GLY A 300 1.14 -1.58 15.10
N THR A 301 1.82 -1.78 16.23
CA THR A 301 1.23 -1.68 17.54
C THR A 301 1.16 -0.23 18.01
N LEU A 302 -0.04 0.23 18.36
CA LEU A 302 -0.26 1.47 19.11
C LEU A 302 -0.43 1.12 20.60
N LEU A 303 0.41 1.74 21.43
CA LEU A 303 0.34 1.62 22.88
C LEU A 303 0.45 3.00 23.51
N THR A 304 -0.68 3.55 23.90
CA THR A 304 -0.81 4.77 24.69
C THR A 304 -1.61 4.48 25.98
N PRO A 305 -1.64 5.39 26.96
CA PRO A 305 -2.47 5.22 28.14
C PRO A 305 -3.96 5.06 27.83
N THR A 306 -4.44 5.68 26.74
CA THR A 306 -5.86 5.76 26.36
C THR A 306 -6.26 4.82 25.24
N GLN A 307 -5.32 4.43 24.37
CA GLN A 307 -5.58 3.59 23.21
C GLN A 307 -4.55 2.47 23.12
N ARG A 308 -5.03 1.26 22.86
CA ARG A 308 -4.21 0.08 22.65
C ARG A 308 -4.81 -0.72 21.50
N GLY A 309 -3.96 -1.17 20.60
CA GLY A 309 -4.40 -2.01 19.50
C GLY A 309 -3.37 -2.09 18.39
N TYR A 310 -3.71 -2.88 17.38
CA TYR A 310 -2.98 -2.95 16.14
C TYR A 310 -3.69 -2.11 15.08
N HIS A 311 -2.95 -1.22 14.43
CA HIS A 311 -3.52 -0.27 13.48
C HIS A 311 -2.91 -0.49 12.10
N ILE A 312 -3.73 -0.29 11.08
CA ILE A 312 -3.35 -0.41 9.68
C ILE A 312 -3.72 0.90 8.98
N TRP A 313 -2.75 1.47 8.28
CA TRP A 313 -2.86 2.72 7.55
C TRP A 313 -2.39 2.54 6.13
N ALA A 314 -3.00 3.25 5.19
CA ALA A 314 -2.62 3.25 3.80
C ALA A 314 -2.29 4.68 3.36
N LEU A 315 -1.12 4.86 2.78
CA LEU A 315 -0.71 6.07 2.08
C LEU A 315 -0.93 5.85 0.59
N ASN A 316 -1.76 6.67 -0.03
CA ASN A 316 -1.84 6.72 -1.48
C ASN A 316 -0.60 7.43 -2.02
N LEU A 317 0.26 6.73 -2.76
CA LEU A 317 1.53 7.27 -3.26
C LEU A 317 1.35 8.28 -4.40
N THR A 318 0.17 8.34 -5.02
CA THR A 318 -0.12 9.28 -6.11
C THR A 318 -0.41 10.69 -5.60
N ASN A 319 -1.07 10.82 -4.44
CA ASN A 319 -1.46 12.12 -3.87
C ASN A 319 -1.00 12.33 -2.42
N LEU A 320 -0.19 11.40 -1.91
CA LEU A 320 0.35 11.38 -0.55
C LEU A 320 -0.73 11.53 0.54
N SER A 321 -1.92 10.99 0.31
CA SER A 321 -3.02 11.05 1.28
C SER A 321 -3.12 9.78 2.13
N TRP A 322 -3.17 9.96 3.45
CA TRP A 322 -3.34 8.89 4.43
C TRP A 322 -4.81 8.52 4.64
N THR A 323 -5.07 7.22 4.71
CA THR A 323 -6.36 6.64 5.08
C THR A 323 -6.17 5.60 6.17
N HIS A 324 -6.96 5.68 7.24
CA HIS A 324 -7.00 4.65 8.28
C HIS A 324 -7.92 3.50 7.84
N ILE A 325 -7.44 2.26 7.96
CA ILE A 325 -8.25 1.07 7.70
C ILE A 325 -8.91 0.66 9.02
N ASP A 326 -10.19 0.99 9.17
CA ASP A 326 -10.96 0.67 10.37
C ASP A 326 -11.32 -0.83 10.43
N THR A 327 -10.59 -1.56 11.27
CA THR A 327 -10.79 -2.99 11.53
C THR A 327 -11.86 -3.28 12.59
N GLY A 328 -12.53 -2.25 13.12
CA GLY A 328 -13.47 -2.38 14.23
C GLY A 328 -12.80 -2.89 15.51
N LYS A 329 -13.55 -3.67 16.30
CA LYS A 329 -13.07 -4.14 17.62
C LYS A 329 -11.97 -5.20 17.54
N MET A 330 -11.86 -5.92 16.41
CA MET A 330 -10.98 -7.09 16.25
C MET A 330 -9.53 -6.79 16.69
N MET A 331 -8.97 -5.67 16.21
CA MET A 331 -7.57 -5.31 16.46
C MET A 331 -7.36 -4.45 17.72
N THR A 332 -8.45 -4.07 18.41
CA THR A 332 -8.39 -3.33 19.68
C THR A 332 -8.35 -4.26 20.89
N GLN A 333 -8.70 -5.54 20.70
CA GLN A 333 -8.71 -6.58 21.71
C GLN A 333 -7.73 -7.67 21.33
N GLY A 334 -7.10 -8.29 22.32
CA GLY A 334 -6.06 -9.29 22.08
C GLY A 334 -4.67 -8.68 21.89
N SER A 335 -3.70 -9.54 21.61
CA SER A 335 -2.31 -9.21 21.34
C SER A 335 -2.01 -9.51 19.87
N TRP A 336 -2.15 -8.50 19.04
CA TRP A 336 -1.82 -8.55 17.61
C TRP A 336 -0.47 -7.87 17.36
N ASN A 337 0.41 -8.54 16.63
CA ASN A 337 1.84 -8.18 16.66
C ASN A 337 2.47 -8.00 15.27
N ARG A 338 1.98 -8.69 14.23
CA ARG A 338 2.68 -8.72 12.94
C ARG A 338 1.71 -8.78 11.76
N GLY A 339 1.69 -7.73 10.96
CA GLY A 339 0.92 -7.62 9.72
C GLY A 339 1.67 -8.16 8.51
N LEU A 340 0.92 -8.74 7.57
CA LEU A 340 1.42 -9.29 6.32
C LEU A 340 0.34 -9.29 5.23
N LEU A 341 0.71 -8.85 4.04
CA LEU A 341 -0.09 -8.80 2.83
C LEU A 341 0.11 -10.09 2.01
N SER A 342 -0.99 -10.66 1.53
CA SER A 342 -0.99 -11.74 0.55
C SER A 342 -2.18 -11.57 -0.39
N GLY A 343 -1.92 -11.35 -1.68
CA GLY A 343 -2.94 -10.95 -2.64
C GLY A 343 -3.65 -9.67 -2.19
N GLN A 344 -4.99 -9.70 -2.13
CA GLN A 344 -5.82 -8.57 -1.69
C GLN A 344 -6.20 -8.59 -0.20
N LYS A 345 -5.65 -9.54 0.57
CA LYS A 345 -5.96 -9.70 1.99
C LYS A 345 -4.79 -9.28 2.86
N TYR A 346 -5.10 -8.58 3.93
CA TYR A 346 -4.13 -8.24 4.96
C TYR A 346 -4.35 -9.13 6.18
N TYR A 347 -3.34 -9.92 6.49
CA TYR A 347 -3.34 -10.84 7.61
C TYR A 347 -2.57 -10.22 8.78
N VAL A 348 -2.99 -10.50 10.01
CA VAL A 348 -2.28 -10.07 11.22
C VAL A 348 -2.16 -11.24 12.17
N LEU A 349 -0.92 -11.63 12.48
CA LEU A 349 -0.62 -12.66 13.47
C LEU A 349 -0.77 -12.12 14.89
N GLY A 350 -1.27 -12.98 15.77
CA GLY A 350 -1.40 -12.64 17.18
C GLY A 350 -2.21 -13.66 17.95
N HIS A 351 -2.85 -13.18 19.02
CA HIS A 351 -3.71 -13.96 19.88
C HIS A 351 -4.88 -13.10 20.36
N SER A 352 -6.11 -13.53 20.07
CA SER A 352 -7.34 -12.74 20.29
C SER A 352 -7.66 -12.44 21.77
N GLN A 353 -7.20 -13.27 22.69
CA GLN A 353 -7.49 -13.17 24.13
C GLN A 353 -6.33 -12.70 25.02
N ARG A 354 -5.11 -12.52 24.48
CA ARG A 354 -3.94 -12.11 25.28
C ARG A 354 -3.90 -10.60 25.49
N ASP A 355 -3.21 -10.13 26.53
CA ASP A 355 -2.99 -8.71 26.74
C ASP A 355 -1.83 -8.18 25.87
N LEU A 356 -2.11 -7.18 25.05
CA LEU A 356 -1.14 -6.57 24.15
C LEU A 356 0.02 -5.90 24.90
N LYS A 357 -0.23 -5.30 26.07
CA LYS A 357 0.80 -4.57 26.82
C LYS A 357 1.80 -5.55 27.42
N GLU A 358 1.33 -6.65 28.00
CA GLU A 358 2.17 -7.73 28.52
C GLU A 358 3.05 -8.32 27.41
N ASP A 359 2.45 -8.74 26.30
CA ASP A 359 3.19 -9.34 25.20
C ASP A 359 4.19 -8.36 24.56
N TYR A 360 3.82 -7.09 24.45
CA TYR A 360 4.74 -6.05 23.99
C TYR A 360 5.95 -5.88 24.91
N SER A 361 5.76 -5.91 26.24
CA SER A 361 6.87 -5.82 27.21
C SER A 361 7.92 -6.91 27.01
N TYR A 362 7.50 -8.10 26.58
CA TYR A 362 8.39 -9.23 26.27
C TYR A 362 8.71 -9.37 24.78
N ARG A 363 8.21 -8.46 23.93
CA ARG A 363 8.34 -8.48 22.46
C ARG A 363 7.88 -9.81 21.84
N ARG A 364 6.83 -10.38 22.43
CA ARG A 364 6.26 -11.68 22.08
C ARG A 364 5.43 -11.54 20.80
N ILE A 365 5.65 -12.45 19.86
CA ILE A 365 4.81 -12.67 18.68
C ILE A 365 4.14 -14.02 18.85
N ASN A 366 2.82 -14.05 18.69
CA ASN A 366 2.00 -15.27 18.77
C ASN A 366 1.54 -15.68 17.36
N PHE A 367 1.29 -16.97 17.15
CA PHE A 367 1.02 -17.57 15.82
C PHE A 367 -0.24 -18.44 15.79
N ASP A 368 -0.93 -18.57 16.92
CA ASP A 368 -2.10 -19.42 17.14
C ASP A 368 -3.41 -18.79 16.62
N HIS A 369 -3.48 -17.46 16.52
CA HIS A 369 -4.57 -16.76 15.85
C HIS A 369 -4.08 -15.89 14.71
N ILE A 370 -4.95 -15.69 13.73
CA ILE A 370 -4.75 -14.80 12.59
C ILE A 370 -6.01 -13.96 12.36
N GLY A 371 -5.82 -12.65 12.32
CA GLY A 371 -6.82 -11.69 11.85
C GLY A 371 -6.69 -11.54 10.34
N ILE A 372 -7.80 -11.44 9.63
CA ILE A 372 -7.86 -11.27 8.18
C ILE A 372 -8.66 -10.00 7.91
N VAL A 373 -8.15 -9.13 7.06
CA VAL A 373 -8.79 -7.88 6.65
C VAL A 373 -8.88 -7.86 5.13
N ASP A 374 -10.09 -7.70 4.61
CA ASP A 374 -10.34 -7.52 3.17
C ASP A 374 -10.06 -6.06 2.80
N LEU A 375 -8.93 -5.82 2.10
CA LEU A 375 -8.51 -4.47 1.72
C LEU A 375 -9.35 -3.89 0.58
N GLU A 376 -9.89 -4.75 -0.28
CA GLU A 376 -10.67 -4.33 -1.45
C GLU A 376 -11.95 -3.60 -1.00
N ALA A 377 -12.54 -4.03 0.12
CA ALA A 377 -13.69 -3.38 0.76
C ALA A 377 -13.38 -1.95 1.31
N PHE A 378 -12.11 -1.56 1.36
CA PHE A 378 -11.65 -0.20 1.69
C PHE A 378 -11.22 0.59 0.45
N GLY A 379 -11.36 0.02 -0.75
CA GLY A 379 -10.90 0.64 -1.99
C GLY A 379 -9.39 0.50 -2.21
N ILE A 380 -8.75 -0.45 -1.53
CA ILE A 380 -7.31 -0.68 -1.59
C ILE A 380 -7.10 -2.04 -2.26
N PHE A 381 -6.65 -2.01 -3.51
CA PHE A 381 -6.47 -3.20 -4.34
C PHE A 381 -5.42 -2.94 -5.42
N GLU A 382 -4.92 -4.01 -6.05
CA GLU A 382 -3.99 -3.92 -7.17
C GLU A 382 -4.74 -3.52 -8.46
N LEU A 383 -4.08 -2.72 -9.30
CA LEU A 383 -4.59 -2.35 -10.62
C LEU A 383 -4.58 -3.58 -11.54
N PRO A 384 -5.68 -3.90 -12.25
CA PRO A 384 -5.66 -4.96 -13.26
C PRO A 384 -4.60 -4.67 -14.32
N ARG A 385 -3.60 -5.55 -14.44
CA ARG A 385 -2.49 -5.37 -15.39
C ARG A 385 -3.00 -5.35 -16.82
N ALA A 386 -2.50 -4.44 -17.65
CA ALA A 386 -2.79 -4.45 -19.08
C ALA A 386 -2.20 -5.71 -19.74
N THR A 387 -2.98 -6.37 -20.57
CA THR A 387 -2.63 -7.58 -21.34
C THR A 387 -2.22 -7.24 -22.77
N CYS A 388 -2.72 -6.13 -23.30
CA CYS A 388 -2.42 -5.62 -24.63
C CYS A 388 -1.77 -4.24 -24.54
N SER A 389 -0.90 -3.91 -25.50
CA SER A 389 -0.33 -2.57 -25.62
C SER A 389 -1.41 -1.55 -25.99
N PRO A 390 -1.22 -0.25 -25.67
CA PRO A 390 -2.14 0.80 -26.10
C PRO A 390 -2.38 0.82 -27.62
N LEU A 391 -1.35 0.54 -28.42
CA LEU A 391 -1.47 0.46 -29.87
C LEU A 391 -2.37 -0.71 -30.32
N ALA A 392 -2.24 -1.87 -29.68
CA ALA A 392 -3.10 -3.03 -29.98
C ALA A 392 -4.56 -2.76 -29.60
N GLN A 393 -4.77 -2.04 -28.51
CA GLN A 393 -6.10 -1.60 -28.07
C GLN A 393 -6.74 -0.62 -29.08
N GLU A 394 -5.99 0.38 -29.55
CA GLU A 394 -6.46 1.32 -30.57
C GLU A 394 -6.81 0.62 -31.89
N LEU A 395 -5.96 -0.33 -32.33
CA LEU A 395 -6.22 -1.13 -33.52
C LEU A 395 -7.49 -1.97 -33.36
N GLY A 396 -7.69 -2.59 -32.20
CA GLY A 396 -8.90 -3.36 -31.89
C GLY A 396 -10.17 -2.51 -31.98
N LEU A 397 -10.14 -1.27 -31.47
CA LEU A 397 -11.27 -0.35 -31.63
C LEU A 397 -11.52 0.00 -33.10
N ALA A 398 -10.48 0.26 -33.90
CA ALA A 398 -10.65 0.58 -35.32
C ALA A 398 -11.26 -0.61 -36.10
N MET A 399 -10.94 -1.83 -35.71
CA MET A 399 -11.45 -3.05 -36.35
C MET A 399 -12.96 -3.27 -36.16
N ILE A 400 -13.58 -2.76 -35.10
CA ILE A 400 -15.02 -2.98 -34.88
C ILE A 400 -15.88 -2.28 -35.95
N ASP A 401 -15.40 -1.15 -36.47
CA ASP A 401 -16.11 -0.33 -37.44
C ASP A 401 -15.79 -0.71 -38.90
N GLU A 402 -14.93 -1.71 -39.11
CA GLU A 402 -14.45 -2.11 -40.42
C GLU A 402 -15.38 -3.19 -41.03
N PRO A 403 -16.19 -2.86 -42.06
CA PRO A 403 -17.19 -3.79 -42.58
C PRO A 403 -16.57 -4.98 -43.34
N THR A 404 -15.36 -4.81 -43.86
CA THR A 404 -14.68 -5.83 -44.69
C THR A 404 -14.26 -7.06 -43.91
N ILE A 405 -14.05 -6.92 -42.59
CA ILE A 405 -13.65 -8.02 -41.71
C ILE A 405 -14.81 -8.60 -40.89
N SER A 406 -16.02 -8.05 -41.05
CA SER A 406 -17.20 -8.50 -40.32
C SER A 406 -17.93 -9.63 -41.07
N ASP A 407 -18.19 -10.74 -40.39
CA ASP A 407 -18.78 -11.96 -40.94
C ASP A 407 -20.04 -12.43 -40.18
N ILE A 408 -20.35 -11.81 -39.04
CA ILE A 408 -21.54 -12.08 -38.21
C ILE A 408 -22.31 -10.78 -37.92
N THR A 409 -23.64 -10.87 -37.87
CA THR A 409 -24.51 -9.75 -37.47
C THR A 409 -25.18 -10.06 -36.13
N ILE A 410 -25.03 -9.16 -35.16
CA ILE A 410 -25.61 -9.28 -33.82
C ILE A 410 -26.84 -8.37 -33.73
N TRP A 411 -28.01 -8.95 -33.47
CA TRP A 411 -29.26 -8.23 -33.26
C TRP A 411 -29.54 -8.02 -31.78
N THR A 412 -29.88 -6.79 -31.42
CA THR A 412 -30.07 -6.36 -30.03
C THR A 412 -31.54 -6.29 -29.65
N SER A 413 -31.85 -6.25 -28.36
CA SER A 413 -33.24 -6.26 -27.86
C SER A 413 -34.04 -5.01 -28.25
N ASP A 414 -33.35 -3.90 -28.56
CA ASP A 414 -33.90 -2.65 -29.06
C ASP A 414 -33.93 -2.57 -30.60
N GLN A 415 -33.88 -3.73 -31.29
CA GLN A 415 -34.03 -3.87 -32.75
C GLN A 415 -32.96 -3.15 -33.57
N GLN A 416 -31.74 -3.04 -33.02
CA GLN A 416 -30.58 -2.56 -33.75
C GLN A 416 -29.65 -3.72 -34.10
N SER A 417 -28.71 -3.49 -35.01
CA SER A 417 -27.76 -4.51 -35.45
C SER A 417 -26.33 -3.99 -35.42
N VAL A 418 -25.39 -4.81 -34.96
CA VAL A 418 -23.95 -4.54 -34.99
C VAL A 418 -23.25 -5.63 -35.80
N ALA A 419 -22.35 -5.23 -36.71
CA ALA A 419 -21.51 -6.17 -37.42
C ALA A 419 -20.28 -6.51 -36.57
N ALA A 420 -19.85 -7.77 -36.58
CA ALA A 420 -18.68 -8.22 -35.83
C ALA A 420 -17.94 -9.34 -36.56
N ASN A 421 -16.76 -9.68 -36.05
CA ASN A 421 -15.92 -10.78 -36.52
C ASN A 421 -16.03 -11.98 -35.60
N SER A 422 -16.57 -13.09 -36.11
CA SER A 422 -16.86 -14.32 -35.38
C SER A 422 -15.60 -14.98 -34.81
N THR A 423 -14.44 -14.81 -35.47
CA THR A 423 -13.18 -15.39 -35.02
C THR A 423 -12.69 -14.70 -33.74
N ILE A 424 -12.74 -13.35 -33.71
CA ILE A 424 -12.38 -12.57 -32.51
C ILE A 424 -13.33 -12.89 -31.36
N LEU A 425 -14.63 -13.00 -31.63
CA LEU A 425 -15.61 -13.38 -30.61
C LEU A 425 -15.32 -14.77 -30.06
N ALA A 426 -15.07 -15.77 -30.91
CA ALA A 426 -14.80 -17.14 -30.46
C ALA A 426 -13.49 -17.26 -29.65
N GLU A 427 -12.49 -16.43 -29.92
CA GLU A 427 -11.25 -16.42 -29.14
C GLU A 427 -11.46 -15.87 -27.71
N ARG A 428 -12.37 -14.90 -27.55
CA ARG A 428 -12.51 -14.12 -26.30
C ARG A 428 -13.82 -14.36 -25.54
N TRP A 429 -14.75 -15.11 -26.14
CA TRP A 429 -16.04 -15.46 -25.57
C TRP A 429 -16.25 -16.99 -25.67
N PRO A 430 -15.95 -17.74 -24.59
CA PRO A 430 -15.97 -19.21 -24.61
C PRO A 430 -17.29 -19.83 -25.06
N ASP A 431 -18.42 -19.30 -24.56
CA ASP A 431 -19.75 -19.82 -24.92
C ASP A 431 -20.07 -19.60 -26.40
N PHE A 432 -19.64 -18.47 -26.96
CA PHE A 432 -19.78 -18.21 -28.39
C PHE A 432 -18.92 -19.17 -29.24
N ALA A 433 -17.73 -19.52 -28.76
CA ALA A 433 -16.90 -20.52 -29.43
C ALA A 433 -17.60 -21.90 -29.50
N GLN A 434 -18.32 -22.28 -28.44
CA GLN A 434 -19.11 -23.51 -28.42
C GLN A 434 -20.28 -23.44 -29.42
N LEU A 435 -21.04 -22.34 -29.42
CA LEU A 435 -22.11 -22.11 -30.39
C LEU A 435 -21.62 -22.19 -31.84
N LEU A 436 -20.41 -21.67 -32.12
CA LEU A 436 -19.83 -21.70 -33.47
C LEU A 436 -19.47 -23.11 -33.93
N GLN A 437 -19.09 -24.01 -33.01
CA GLN A 437 -18.76 -25.40 -33.30
C GLN A 437 -20.01 -26.25 -33.59
N GLU A 438 -21.13 -25.93 -32.96
CA GLU A 438 -22.41 -26.62 -33.16
C GLU A 438 -23.09 -26.24 -34.48
N ASP A 439 -22.86 -25.02 -34.97
CA ASP A 439 -23.50 -24.48 -36.16
C ASP A 439 -22.65 -24.68 -37.44
N GLN A 440 -22.90 -25.81 -38.12
CA GLN A 440 -22.19 -26.25 -39.34
C GLN A 440 -22.65 -25.54 -40.64
N ASN A 441 -23.67 -24.68 -40.61
CA ASN A 441 -24.18 -24.02 -41.83
C ASN A 441 -23.57 -22.61 -42.02
N GLN A 442 -23.00 -22.37 -43.20
CA GLN A 442 -22.13 -21.22 -43.53
C GLN A 442 -22.85 -20.01 -44.17
N GLU A 443 -24.16 -19.84 -44.00
CA GLU A 443 -24.86 -18.69 -44.57
C GLU A 443 -25.14 -17.62 -43.51
N LYS A 444 -24.30 -16.57 -43.48
CA LYS A 444 -24.39 -15.34 -42.65
C LYS A 444 -24.99 -15.56 -41.26
N LYS A 445 -24.11 -15.80 -40.28
CA LYS A 445 -24.50 -16.03 -38.89
C LYS A 445 -25.21 -14.78 -38.35
N ILE A 446 -26.42 -14.98 -37.85
CA ILE A 446 -27.19 -13.98 -37.11
C ILE A 446 -27.20 -14.42 -35.65
N LEU A 447 -26.74 -13.56 -34.75
CA LEU A 447 -26.79 -13.79 -33.31
C LEU A 447 -27.79 -12.84 -32.67
N TYR A 448 -28.77 -13.35 -31.94
CA TYR A 448 -29.64 -12.51 -31.11
C TYR A 448 -29.02 -12.35 -29.72
N PHE A 449 -28.78 -11.11 -29.31
CA PHE A 449 -28.19 -10.79 -28.02
C PHE A 449 -29.19 -9.99 -27.17
N PRO A 450 -29.57 -10.47 -25.97
CA PRO A 450 -30.68 -9.93 -25.19
C PRO A 450 -30.33 -8.64 -24.44
N GLU A 451 -29.42 -7.83 -24.97
CA GLU A 451 -29.02 -6.53 -24.40
C GLU A 451 -29.34 -5.40 -25.37
N THR A 452 -29.31 -4.15 -24.88
CA THR A 452 -29.48 -2.97 -25.72
C THR A 452 -28.27 -2.76 -26.63
N TYR A 453 -28.45 -1.99 -27.70
CA TYR A 453 -27.36 -1.61 -28.60
C TYR A 453 -26.13 -1.05 -27.86
N ALA A 454 -26.36 -0.14 -26.90
CA ALA A 454 -25.27 0.48 -26.15
C ALA A 454 -24.45 -0.50 -25.31
N VAL A 455 -25.10 -1.49 -24.68
CA VAL A 455 -24.41 -2.53 -23.88
C VAL A 455 -23.69 -3.51 -24.81
N THR A 456 -24.32 -3.87 -25.92
CA THR A 456 -23.75 -4.78 -26.93
C THR A 456 -22.47 -4.20 -27.52
N VAL A 457 -22.49 -2.95 -27.97
CA VAL A 457 -21.29 -2.26 -28.48
C VAL A 457 -20.20 -2.18 -27.42
N ALA A 458 -20.54 -1.85 -26.18
CA ALA A 458 -19.56 -1.77 -25.10
C ALA A 458 -18.91 -3.13 -24.78
N PHE A 459 -19.67 -4.22 -24.88
CA PHE A 459 -19.19 -5.59 -24.70
C PHE A 459 -18.27 -6.01 -25.86
N LEU A 460 -18.65 -5.72 -27.11
CA LEU A 460 -17.82 -5.98 -28.28
C LEU A 460 -16.52 -5.17 -28.25
N GLN A 461 -16.58 -3.89 -27.88
CA GLN A 461 -15.37 -3.07 -27.67
C GLN A 461 -14.41 -3.73 -26.69
N TYR A 462 -14.91 -4.37 -25.62
CA TYR A 462 -14.04 -5.14 -24.72
C TYR A 462 -13.44 -6.36 -25.43
N LEU A 463 -14.22 -7.16 -26.14
CA LEU A 463 -13.71 -8.36 -26.81
C LEU A 463 -12.61 -8.04 -27.84
N TYR A 464 -12.70 -6.88 -28.50
CA TYR A 464 -11.69 -6.43 -29.47
C TYR A 464 -10.45 -5.81 -28.83
N THR A 465 -10.53 -5.28 -27.61
CA THR A 465 -9.44 -4.52 -26.97
C THR A 465 -8.84 -5.18 -25.74
N ASP A 466 -9.52 -6.17 -25.17
CA ASP A 466 -9.25 -6.80 -23.87
C ASP A 466 -9.20 -5.81 -22.69
N HIS A 467 -9.87 -4.67 -22.84
CA HIS A 467 -9.84 -3.62 -21.84
C HIS A 467 -11.11 -2.75 -21.85
N VAL A 468 -11.34 -2.03 -20.75
CA VAL A 468 -12.48 -1.13 -20.57
C VAL A 468 -11.94 0.29 -20.66
N MET A 469 -11.97 0.90 -21.85
CA MET A 469 -11.30 2.19 -22.13
C MET A 469 -12.21 3.28 -22.69
N THR A 470 -13.36 2.94 -23.27
CA THR A 470 -14.21 3.94 -23.94
C THR A 470 -15.09 4.70 -22.95
N ALA A 471 -15.45 5.94 -23.28
CA ALA A 471 -16.33 6.74 -22.42
C ALA A 471 -17.72 6.09 -22.24
N GLN A 472 -18.21 5.41 -23.28
CA GLN A 472 -19.45 4.63 -23.23
C GLN A 472 -19.34 3.46 -22.25
N GLN A 473 -18.26 2.68 -22.35
CA GLN A 473 -18.01 1.59 -21.41
C GLN A 473 -17.99 2.05 -19.96
N HIS A 474 -17.56 3.30 -19.68
CA HIS A 474 -17.49 3.87 -18.33
C HIS A 474 -18.79 4.47 -17.79
N GLN A 475 -19.89 4.45 -18.55
CA GLN A 475 -21.18 4.88 -18.00
C GLN A 475 -21.61 3.89 -16.90
N PRO A 476 -22.03 4.35 -15.71
CA PRO A 476 -22.32 3.46 -14.58
C PRO A 476 -23.32 2.34 -14.90
N GLN A 477 -24.35 2.64 -15.69
CA GLN A 477 -25.36 1.66 -16.10
C GLN A 477 -24.80 0.60 -17.05
N ILE A 478 -23.91 1.00 -17.97
CA ILE A 478 -23.25 0.09 -18.92
C ILE A 478 -22.25 -0.79 -18.18
N LEU A 479 -21.40 -0.24 -17.30
CA LEU A 479 -20.48 -1.04 -16.48
C LEU A 479 -21.21 -2.07 -15.61
N ALA A 480 -22.34 -1.67 -15.01
CA ALA A 480 -23.14 -2.58 -14.21
C ALA A 480 -23.63 -3.77 -15.04
N ARG A 481 -24.15 -3.52 -16.25
CA ARG A 481 -24.52 -4.59 -17.19
C ARG A 481 -23.33 -5.42 -17.64
N LEU A 482 -22.19 -4.80 -17.96
CA LEU A 482 -20.97 -5.53 -18.36
C LEU A 482 -20.47 -6.46 -17.25
N LEU A 483 -20.55 -6.06 -15.98
CA LEU A 483 -20.19 -6.93 -14.86
C LEU A 483 -21.14 -8.14 -14.76
N VAL A 484 -22.45 -7.94 -14.98
CA VAL A 484 -23.42 -9.05 -15.01
C VAL A 484 -23.13 -10.00 -16.18
N LEU A 485 -22.84 -9.47 -17.37
CA LEU A 485 -22.47 -10.29 -18.52
C LEU A 485 -21.17 -11.06 -18.28
N ALA A 486 -20.19 -10.42 -17.65
CA ALA A 486 -18.91 -11.06 -17.33
C ALA A 486 -19.08 -12.24 -16.37
N ASP A 487 -19.94 -12.11 -15.37
CA ASP A 487 -20.25 -13.20 -14.45
C ASP A 487 -21.04 -14.32 -15.14
N MET A 488 -22.06 -13.94 -15.93
CA MET A 488 -22.93 -14.86 -16.65
C MET A 488 -22.20 -15.72 -17.69
N TYR A 489 -21.25 -15.13 -18.43
CA TYR A 489 -20.45 -15.81 -19.46
C TYR A 489 -19.07 -16.26 -18.95
N HIS A 490 -18.82 -16.19 -17.64
CA HIS A 490 -17.56 -16.59 -17.00
C HIS A 490 -16.30 -15.93 -17.61
N ILE A 491 -16.40 -14.66 -18.00
CA ILE A 491 -15.30 -13.86 -18.55
C ILE A 491 -14.57 -13.15 -17.40
N ASP A 492 -13.66 -13.89 -16.75
CA ASP A 492 -12.94 -13.45 -15.54
C ASP A 492 -12.23 -12.09 -15.72
N ARG A 493 -11.67 -11.85 -16.91
CA ARG A 493 -10.93 -10.62 -17.22
C ARG A 493 -11.85 -9.40 -17.27
N LEU A 494 -12.98 -9.49 -17.98
CA LEU A 494 -14.00 -8.42 -17.98
C LEU A 494 -14.54 -8.18 -16.57
N ARG A 495 -14.74 -9.25 -15.79
CA ARG A 495 -15.20 -9.15 -14.40
C ARG A 495 -14.21 -8.34 -13.54
N GLN A 496 -12.92 -8.63 -13.62
CA GLN A 496 -11.89 -7.87 -12.90
C GLN A 496 -11.88 -6.38 -13.29
N LEU A 497 -11.93 -6.08 -14.60
CA LEU A 497 -11.91 -4.71 -15.11
C LEU A 497 -13.16 -3.91 -14.72
N THR A 498 -14.34 -4.53 -14.82
CA THR A 498 -15.61 -3.88 -14.48
C THR A 498 -15.77 -3.69 -12.98
N THR A 499 -15.41 -4.69 -12.15
CA THR A 499 -15.35 -4.53 -10.68
C THR A 499 -14.42 -3.39 -10.29
N PHE A 500 -13.23 -3.32 -10.88
CA PHE A 500 -12.29 -2.23 -10.68
C PHE A 500 -12.89 -0.86 -11.08
N ALA A 501 -13.49 -0.76 -12.26
CA ALA A 501 -14.08 0.49 -12.74
C ALA A 501 -15.24 0.97 -11.86
N LEU A 502 -16.08 0.04 -11.38
CA LEU A 502 -17.18 0.33 -10.46
C LEU A 502 -16.68 0.81 -9.09
N HIS A 503 -15.56 0.27 -8.59
CA HIS A 503 -14.88 0.76 -7.40
C HIS A 503 -14.44 2.23 -7.54
N GLN A 504 -14.01 2.66 -8.73
CA GLN A 504 -13.56 4.03 -8.98
C GLN A 504 -14.74 5.00 -9.15
N LEU A 505 -15.82 4.56 -9.79
CA LEU A 505 -17.04 5.37 -9.98
C LEU A 505 -17.95 5.41 -8.76
N LEU A 506 -17.56 4.76 -7.67
CA LEU A 506 -18.37 4.69 -6.46
C LEU A 506 -18.45 6.07 -5.79
N THR A 507 -19.63 6.68 -5.92
CA THR A 507 -19.99 7.96 -5.34
C THR A 507 -21.35 7.83 -4.64
N ILE A 508 -21.80 8.89 -3.98
CA ILE A 508 -23.10 8.90 -3.30
C ILE A 508 -24.25 8.59 -4.28
N SER A 509 -24.17 9.07 -5.53
CA SER A 509 -25.23 8.89 -6.54
C SER A 509 -25.22 7.51 -7.20
N THR A 510 -24.05 6.88 -7.34
CA THR A 510 -23.91 5.56 -7.98
C THR A 510 -23.99 4.39 -7.01
N ALA A 511 -23.85 4.63 -5.70
CA ALA A 511 -23.72 3.57 -4.70
C ALA A 511 -24.88 2.55 -4.69
N SER A 512 -26.11 2.96 -4.93
CA SER A 512 -27.26 2.04 -4.96
C SER A 512 -27.16 1.04 -6.11
N LEU A 513 -26.86 1.51 -7.32
CA LEU A 513 -26.66 0.68 -8.51
C LEU A 513 -25.50 -0.29 -8.32
N VAL A 514 -24.37 0.22 -7.82
CA VAL A 514 -23.17 -0.59 -7.58
C VAL A 514 -23.46 -1.68 -6.55
N TYR A 515 -24.18 -1.36 -5.47
CA TYR A 515 -24.56 -2.33 -4.44
C TYR A 515 -25.43 -3.46 -5.00
N GLU A 516 -26.46 -3.12 -5.78
CA GLU A 516 -27.34 -4.11 -6.42
C GLU A 516 -26.55 -5.02 -7.37
N THR A 517 -25.75 -4.42 -8.26
CA THR A 517 -24.94 -5.15 -9.24
C THR A 517 -23.94 -6.09 -8.56
N ALA A 518 -23.22 -5.60 -7.55
CA ALA A 518 -22.26 -6.39 -6.80
C ALA A 518 -22.93 -7.54 -6.03
N THR A 519 -24.19 -7.35 -5.61
CA THR A 519 -24.98 -8.42 -4.98
C THR A 519 -25.35 -9.52 -5.98
N LEU A 520 -25.77 -9.13 -7.20
CA LEU A 520 -26.14 -10.08 -8.25
C LEU A 520 -24.96 -10.92 -8.76
N THR A 521 -23.76 -10.34 -8.74
CA THR A 521 -22.52 -10.93 -9.27
C THR A 521 -21.55 -11.42 -8.19
N PHE A 522 -22.03 -11.51 -6.95
CA PHE A 522 -21.27 -12.00 -5.78
C PHE A 522 -19.92 -11.30 -5.54
N GLN A 523 -19.80 -10.03 -5.92
CA GLN A 523 -18.62 -9.20 -5.68
C GLN A 523 -18.66 -8.61 -4.26
N ASN A 524 -18.36 -9.45 -3.26
CA ASN A 524 -18.55 -9.13 -1.84
C ASN A 524 -17.82 -7.85 -1.39
N ALA A 525 -16.57 -7.63 -1.80
CA ALA A 525 -15.81 -6.45 -1.39
C ALA A 525 -16.40 -5.15 -1.96
N LEU A 526 -16.77 -5.15 -3.25
CA LEU A 526 -17.46 -4.04 -3.91
C LEU A 526 -18.83 -3.78 -3.24
N GLN A 527 -19.58 -4.83 -2.92
CA GLN A 527 -20.86 -4.74 -2.21
C GLN A 527 -20.69 -4.08 -0.84
N ILE A 528 -19.71 -4.52 -0.04
CA ILE A 528 -19.44 -3.97 1.30
C ILE A 528 -19.02 -2.50 1.20
N ARG A 529 -18.17 -2.15 0.22
CA ARG A 529 -17.74 -0.77 0.00
C ARG A 529 -18.91 0.14 -0.41
N ALA A 530 -19.78 -0.32 -1.31
CA ALA A 530 -20.98 0.42 -1.70
C ALA A 530 -21.95 0.61 -0.51
N LEU A 531 -22.14 -0.43 0.31
CA LEU A 531 -22.93 -0.34 1.53
C LEU A 531 -22.39 0.69 2.52
N ARG A 532 -21.07 0.79 2.69
CA ARG A 532 -20.42 1.82 3.53
C ARG A 532 -20.76 3.23 3.05
N VAL A 533 -20.70 3.48 1.74
CA VAL A 533 -21.06 4.77 1.16
C VAL A 533 -22.53 5.09 1.42
N LEU A 534 -23.44 4.14 1.19
CA LEU A 534 -24.88 4.32 1.43
C LEU A 534 -25.18 4.67 2.91
N LEU A 535 -24.55 3.97 3.85
CA LEU A 535 -24.75 4.20 5.28
C LEU A 535 -24.18 5.54 5.75
N ASN A 536 -23.02 5.95 5.23
CA ASN A 536 -22.43 7.27 5.52
C ASN A 536 -23.31 8.40 4.96
N THR A 537 -23.85 8.26 3.75
CA THR A 537 -24.82 9.21 3.17
C THR A 537 -26.06 9.34 4.04
N LYS A 538 -26.62 8.22 4.50
CA LYS A 538 -27.80 8.24 5.39
C LYS A 538 -27.52 8.99 6.69
N ARG A 539 -26.34 8.78 7.29
CA ARG A 539 -25.92 9.51 8.51
C ARG A 539 -25.78 11.01 8.25
N LEU A 540 -25.16 11.40 7.13
CA LEU A 540 -25.01 12.79 6.74
C LEU A 540 -26.38 13.48 6.55
N LEU A 541 -27.30 12.84 5.85
CA LEU A 541 -28.66 13.36 5.64
C LEU A 541 -29.45 13.46 6.95
N GLN A 542 -29.27 12.52 7.88
CA GLN A 542 -29.89 12.59 9.19
C GLN A 542 -29.34 13.79 9.99
N GLN A 543 -28.03 13.98 10.01
CA GLN A 543 -27.40 15.13 10.69
C GLN A 543 -27.87 16.46 10.10
N GLN A 544 -28.04 16.56 8.78
CA GLN A 544 -28.58 17.76 8.14
C GLN A 544 -30.04 18.03 8.54
N LYS A 545 -30.87 16.99 8.64
CA LYS A 545 -32.25 17.10 9.13
C LYS A 545 -32.31 17.55 10.58
N ASP A 546 -31.48 16.97 11.44
CA ASP A 546 -31.39 17.35 12.85
C ASP A 546 -30.91 18.81 12.99
N HIS A 547 -29.96 19.25 12.16
CA HIS A 547 -29.49 20.64 12.13
C HIS A 547 -30.58 21.62 11.66
N GLN A 548 -31.40 21.23 10.68
CA GLN A 548 -32.54 22.04 10.23
C GLN A 548 -33.67 22.12 11.26
N GLN A 549 -33.88 21.07 12.07
CA GLN A 549 -34.88 21.07 13.15
C GLN A 549 -34.46 21.88 14.37
N HIS A 550 -33.16 22.16 14.54
CA HIS A 550 -32.63 22.96 15.65
C HIS A 550 -32.29 24.42 15.27
N LEU A 551 -32.61 24.87 14.06
CA LEU A 551 -32.58 26.30 13.74
C LEU A 551 -33.67 27.03 14.55
N PRO A 552 -33.37 28.15 15.23
CA PRO A 552 -34.39 28.94 15.90
C PRO A 552 -35.44 29.39 14.87
N PRO A 553 -36.73 29.46 15.24
CA PRO A 553 -37.76 29.93 14.31
C PRO A 553 -37.36 31.31 13.78
N PRO A 554 -37.59 31.62 12.49
CA PRO A 554 -37.34 32.96 11.98
C PRO A 554 -38.10 33.95 12.86
N LEU A 555 -37.40 35.00 13.32
CA LEU A 555 -38.02 36.06 14.12
C LEU A 555 -39.31 36.52 13.42
N PRO A 556 -40.44 36.60 14.14
CA PRO A 556 -41.69 37.03 13.53
C PRO A 556 -41.49 38.41 12.91
N GLN A 557 -41.67 38.51 11.59
CA GLN A 557 -41.77 39.80 10.92
C GLN A 557 -43.00 40.50 11.49
N THR A 558 -42.81 41.48 12.36
CA THR A 558 -43.90 42.33 12.88
C THR A 558 -44.36 43.28 11.79
N PRO A 559 -45.63 43.23 11.33
CA PRO A 559 -46.19 44.26 10.49
C PRO A 559 -46.86 45.35 11.36
N MET A 560 -46.39 46.58 11.17
CA MET A 560 -47.05 47.90 11.26
C MET A 560 -47.62 48.44 12.59
N GLU A 561 -47.33 49.72 12.87
CA GLU A 561 -48.38 50.74 12.86
C GLU A 561 -47.82 52.16 12.63
N GLU A 562 -48.45 52.86 11.69
CA GLU A 562 -48.21 54.27 11.34
C GLU A 562 -48.62 55.19 12.49
N TRP A 563 -47.71 56.08 12.89
CA TRP A 563 -48.07 57.28 13.65
C TRP A 563 -48.80 58.25 12.74
N THR A 564 -50.04 58.61 13.09
CA THR A 564 -50.76 59.72 12.46
C THR A 564 -50.58 60.99 13.30
N PRO A 565 -49.97 62.07 12.76
CA PRO A 565 -50.20 63.41 13.26
C PRO A 565 -51.27 64.09 12.40
N SER A 566 -52.30 64.60 13.06
CA SER A 566 -53.38 65.39 12.49
C SER A 566 -52.90 66.71 11.87
N VAL A 567 -53.32 67.00 10.63
CA VAL A 567 -53.23 68.34 10.02
C VAL A 567 -54.52 68.64 9.23
N PRO A 568 -55.23 69.77 9.48
CA PRO A 568 -56.40 70.21 8.71
C PRO A 568 -55.98 71.18 7.55
N PRO A 569 -56.88 71.62 6.63
CA PRO A 569 -56.88 71.22 5.22
C PRO A 569 -56.47 72.31 4.18
N SER A 570 -56.11 71.84 2.97
CA SER A 570 -56.27 72.32 1.56
C SER A 570 -56.32 73.83 1.22
N PRO A 571 -55.95 74.31 -0.03
CA PRO A 571 -56.17 73.69 -1.36
C PRO A 571 -54.95 73.88 -2.34
N ALA A 572 -54.88 73.57 -3.65
CA ALA A 572 -55.85 73.37 -4.73
C ALA A 572 -55.17 72.83 -6.04
N ILE A 573 -55.98 72.26 -6.95
CA ILE A 573 -55.97 72.42 -8.45
C ILE A 573 -55.19 71.44 -9.38
N THR A 574 -56.00 70.59 -10.05
CA THR A 574 -56.08 70.07 -11.45
C THR A 574 -54.92 69.45 -12.26
N LEU A 575 -55.09 68.14 -12.57
CA LEU A 575 -55.43 67.46 -13.85
C LEU A 575 -54.70 67.65 -15.21
N HIS A 576 -54.73 66.52 -15.95
CA HIS A 576 -54.42 66.17 -17.37
C HIS A 576 -52.96 65.79 -17.71
N GLY A 577 -52.63 64.70 -18.43
CA GLY A 577 -53.38 63.59 -19.05
C GLY A 577 -52.60 62.99 -20.26
N SER A 578 -52.55 61.64 -20.40
CA SER A 578 -52.33 60.79 -21.61
C SER A 578 -51.09 61.04 -22.51
N SER A 579 -50.44 60.13 -23.26
CA SER A 579 -50.53 58.72 -23.70
C SER A 579 -49.33 58.49 -24.68
N GLY A 580 -48.91 57.25 -24.98
CA GLY A 580 -48.16 56.97 -26.23
C GLY A 580 -47.04 55.92 -26.17
N ALA A 581 -46.83 55.20 -27.28
CA ALA A 581 -46.16 53.90 -27.42
C ALA A 581 -44.75 53.94 -28.05
N SER A 582 -44.03 52.80 -27.91
CA SER A 582 -43.03 52.17 -28.82
C SER A 582 -41.77 52.92 -29.34
N TYR A 583 -40.59 52.29 -29.25
CA TYR A 583 -39.71 51.81 -30.37
C TYR A 583 -38.24 51.56 -29.93
N TYR A 584 -37.72 50.35 -30.24
CA TYR A 584 -36.39 49.94 -30.75
C TYR A 584 -35.01 50.40 -30.17
N SER A 585 -34.19 49.37 -29.89
CA SER A 585 -32.84 49.06 -30.48
C SER A 585 -31.51 49.48 -29.81
N SER A 586 -30.67 48.43 -29.62
CA SER A 586 -29.23 48.25 -29.96
C SER A 586 -28.09 48.94 -29.20
N GLY A 587 -27.01 48.16 -29.04
CA GLY A 587 -25.59 48.57 -28.92
C GLY A 587 -25.05 48.47 -27.49
N ASP A 588 -24.24 47.48 -27.11
CA ASP A 588 -22.82 47.19 -27.44
C ASP A 588 -21.85 47.68 -26.35
N GLU A 589 -20.94 46.76 -26.01
CA GLU A 589 -19.58 46.87 -25.46
C GLU A 589 -19.24 47.91 -24.39
N TYR A 590 -18.69 47.43 -23.26
CA TYR A 590 -17.68 48.17 -22.49
C TYR A 590 -16.55 47.27 -21.99
N SER A 591 -15.34 47.71 -22.33
CA SER A 591 -14.07 47.31 -21.75
C SER A 591 -13.67 48.25 -20.60
N TYR A 592 -12.73 47.78 -19.77
CA TYR A 592 -11.71 48.53 -19.01
C TYR A 592 -11.96 48.97 -17.53
N PRO A 593 -10.87 49.23 -16.76
CA PRO A 593 -10.64 48.73 -15.39
C PRO A 593 -10.57 49.84 -14.32
N GLY A 594 -10.24 49.49 -13.06
CA GLY A 594 -9.67 50.43 -12.07
C GLY A 594 -10.25 50.36 -10.66
N SER A 595 -9.41 50.08 -9.66
CA SER A 595 -9.64 50.27 -8.20
C SER A 595 -9.35 51.73 -7.77
N PRO A 596 -9.39 52.19 -6.48
CA PRO A 596 -9.84 51.68 -5.15
C PRO A 596 -10.63 52.78 -4.31
N PRO A 597 -10.44 53.01 -2.97
CA PRO A 597 -10.89 52.41 -1.67
C PRO A 597 -11.89 53.36 -0.87
N PRO A 598 -12.18 53.35 0.48
CA PRO A 598 -11.52 52.69 1.66
C PRO A 598 -12.36 52.18 2.89
N SER A 599 -11.62 51.54 3.82
CA SER A 599 -11.81 51.28 5.28
C SER A 599 -13.00 50.46 5.77
N SER A 600 -12.80 49.40 6.59
CA SER A 600 -12.50 49.53 8.02
C SER A 600 -12.21 48.17 8.72
N TYR A 601 -11.24 48.18 9.67
CA TYR A 601 -11.02 47.39 10.91
C TYR A 601 -11.40 45.88 10.99
N SER A 602 -10.71 44.95 11.68
CA SER A 602 -9.51 44.87 12.52
C SER A 602 -9.34 43.39 12.88
N PHE A 603 -8.11 42.85 12.88
CA PHE A 603 -7.76 41.61 13.60
C PHE A 603 -6.41 41.83 14.32
N THR A 604 -6.46 41.84 15.65
CA THR A 604 -5.37 41.56 16.59
C THR A 604 -5.35 40.04 16.82
N ASN A 605 -4.25 39.27 16.98
CA ASN A 605 -2.86 39.47 17.34
C ASN A 605 -2.05 38.26 16.81
N LEU A 606 -0.79 38.46 16.38
CA LEU A 606 0.38 37.74 16.93
C LEU A 606 1.72 38.27 16.38
N ARG A 607 2.66 38.41 17.30
CA ARG A 607 4.08 38.75 17.12
C ARG A 607 4.86 37.64 16.40
N ARG A 608 5.76 38.04 15.49
CA ARG A 608 7.24 37.98 15.59
C ARG A 608 7.84 37.98 14.19
N LEU A 609 8.76 38.92 13.94
CA LEU A 609 9.71 38.84 12.84
C LEU A 609 11.14 38.73 13.38
N ALA A 610 11.95 38.22 12.47
CA ALA A 610 13.31 37.71 12.52
C ALA A 610 14.41 38.61 13.13
N GLN A 611 15.56 37.95 13.34
CA GLN A 611 16.93 38.36 13.69
C GLN A 611 17.56 39.39 12.70
N PRO A 612 18.89 39.71 12.64
CA PRO A 612 20.11 39.27 13.38
C PRO A 612 21.12 40.44 13.70
N PRO A 613 22.48 40.26 13.70
CA PRO A 613 23.42 39.79 14.74
C PRO A 613 24.38 40.94 15.22
N PRO A 614 25.47 40.75 16.05
CA PRO A 614 26.75 40.07 15.70
C PRO A 614 27.52 39.36 16.88
N THR A 615 28.62 38.67 16.54
CA THR A 615 29.70 38.02 17.37
C THR A 615 30.79 39.03 17.87
N PRO A 616 31.96 38.69 18.48
CA PRO A 616 32.52 37.47 19.15
C PRO A 616 33.24 37.74 20.52
N THR A 617 33.79 36.71 21.21
CA THR A 617 35.09 36.79 21.96
C THR A 617 35.61 35.42 22.43
N GLU A 618 36.93 35.18 22.24
CA GLU A 618 37.75 34.05 22.75
C GLU A 618 38.13 34.22 24.25
N PRO A 619 38.90 33.30 24.86
CA PRO A 619 40.38 33.47 24.83
C PRO A 619 41.23 32.18 24.61
N ARG A 620 42.41 32.38 24.03
CA ARG A 620 43.56 31.46 23.89
C ARG A 620 44.53 31.53 25.08
N TYR A 621 45.35 30.48 25.26
CA TYR A 621 46.84 30.45 25.39
C TYR A 621 47.28 29.04 25.89
N LEU A 622 48.41 28.37 25.59
CA LEU A 622 49.58 28.46 24.69
C LEU A 622 50.28 27.06 24.68
N TYR A 623 50.86 26.69 23.53
CA TYR A 623 52.08 25.89 23.24
C TYR A 623 52.52 24.72 24.15
N SER A 624 52.78 23.55 23.54
CA SER A 624 54.12 23.18 23.04
C SER A 624 54.19 21.73 22.53
N SER A 625 54.87 21.53 21.39
CA SER A 625 55.56 20.28 21.05
C SER A 625 57.07 20.56 21.15
N PRO A 626 57.94 19.55 21.41
CA PRO A 626 58.58 18.89 20.27
C PRO A 626 58.94 17.39 20.43
N SER A 627 58.98 16.73 19.27
CA SER A 627 59.78 15.58 18.81
C SER A 627 60.84 14.89 19.71
N LYS A 628 60.94 13.56 19.61
CA LYS A 628 62.19 12.82 19.22
C LYS A 628 61.98 11.29 18.98
N SER A 629 62.31 10.88 17.76
CA SER A 629 62.92 9.62 17.23
C SER A 629 63.12 8.34 18.10
N ALA A 630 62.55 7.20 17.63
CA ALA A 630 63.17 5.94 17.07
C ALA A 630 64.26 5.14 17.87
N PRO A 631 64.62 3.86 17.55
CA PRO A 631 63.94 2.72 16.87
C PRO A 631 64.26 1.27 17.41
N VAL A 632 63.78 0.24 16.68
CA VAL A 632 64.26 -1.17 16.50
C VAL A 632 64.11 -2.22 17.63
N SER A 633 63.38 -3.33 17.35
CA SER A 633 63.97 -4.69 17.21
C SER A 633 62.94 -5.76 16.82
N SER A 634 63.46 -6.82 16.21
CA SER A 634 62.83 -7.76 15.30
C SER A 634 62.77 -9.20 15.83
N SER A 635 61.68 -9.91 15.48
CA SER A 635 61.57 -11.38 15.22
C SER A 635 61.68 -12.36 16.41
N PRO A 636 61.27 -13.66 16.29
CA PRO A 636 60.81 -14.39 15.11
C PRO A 636 59.55 -15.30 15.27
N ILE A 637 59.11 -15.75 14.09
CA ILE A 637 58.14 -16.77 13.69
C ILE A 637 58.39 -18.16 14.34
N PRO A 638 57.33 -18.97 14.55
CA PRO A 638 57.45 -20.42 14.40
C PRO A 638 56.58 -20.95 13.25
N LYS A 639 57.26 -21.61 12.30
CA LYS A 639 56.68 -22.47 11.26
C LYS A 639 56.02 -23.69 11.90
N LYS A 640 54.83 -24.10 11.45
CA LYS A 640 54.40 -25.51 11.56
C LYS A 640 53.40 -25.91 10.46
N LYS A 641 53.95 -26.72 9.54
CA LYS A 641 53.40 -27.92 8.88
C LYS A 641 52.04 -27.83 8.18
N ILE A 642 52.12 -27.72 6.86
CA ILE A 642 51.15 -28.21 5.88
C ILE A 642 51.36 -29.74 5.74
N PRO A 643 50.31 -30.58 5.78
CA PRO A 643 50.33 -31.88 5.14
C PRO A 643 49.63 -31.82 3.79
N GLU A 644 50.37 -32.22 2.76
CA GLU A 644 49.87 -32.62 1.44
C GLU A 644 49.02 -33.90 1.57
N TYR A 645 47.82 -33.87 1.01
CA TYR A 645 47.08 -34.99 0.43
C TYR A 645 46.22 -34.34 -0.66
N GLY A 646 46.22 -34.70 -1.93
CA GLY A 646 46.47 -35.98 -2.57
C GLY A 646 45.39 -36.06 -3.64
N LEU A 647 45.74 -35.69 -4.87
CA LEU A 647 44.91 -35.84 -6.06
C LEU A 647 44.44 -37.29 -6.19
N PHE A 648 43.12 -37.49 -6.32
CA PHE A 648 42.56 -38.62 -7.05
C PHE A 648 41.37 -38.12 -7.88
N ASN A 649 41.60 -38.10 -9.19
CA ASN A 649 40.55 -38.29 -10.19
C ASN A 649 39.93 -39.68 -10.01
N VAL A 650 38.66 -39.84 -10.37
CA VAL A 650 38.14 -40.78 -11.39
C VAL A 650 36.62 -40.97 -11.19
N LEU A 651 35.89 -40.65 -12.27
CA LEU A 651 34.49 -40.92 -12.64
C LEU A 651 33.37 -40.05 -12.05
#